data_AF-A0A4R0JXH6-F1
#
_entry.id   AF-A0A4R0JXH6-F1
#
_cell.length_a   1.000
_cell.length_b   1.000
_cell.length_c   1.000
_cell.angle_alpha   90.00
_cell.angle_beta   90.00
_cell.angle_gamma   90.00
#
_symmetry.space_group_name_H-M   'P 1'
#
loop_
_entity.id
_entity.type
_entity.pdbx_description
1 polymer ?
#
loop_
_entity_poly.entity_id
_entity_poly.type
_entity_poly.pdbx_seq_one_letter_code
_entity_poly.pdbx_strand_id
1 'polypeptide(L)'
;MKRPTALVLLLIAVLSSLLAVPAHAAGIRLEVLSSPRPDMVSDGNVLVGVYGPHLDRLTVRLDGRDVTDAFARTGDHLTGLVDGLVDGRNTITADRERLVVTNHPRTGPMLAGPHETPYICGTADFTTLAKVRLGPPTDANCSVPTRVDYLYRSTIDRSLKVLPADQPADLAVTTTSDGRTVPYIVRVETGVINRSIYEYAVLHDPAAGEPDVRHAPTGWNGRLIYTFGGGCPGGWYQQGSGTGGINDDLMLGRGYAVASSSLNVFGVNCNGVLAAETMSMTREHIVETIGVPRQTVGWGCSGGSYQVFQIADDYPGLLDGIVASCVFPEVGFATLHTITDALLLDHYFQSAPGWTDEQKQAAAGFGKVGTIANLAGAGRRIDPRVYCPGQLPVEQRYDPVTNPGGARCDVYDHQVNVWGKDPVTGAARRPLDNVGIQYGLDALNSGKITADQFLDLNRTVGGFDTDANFVPARTVADPSAISTAYRTGQLINGGGGLASTPIIDYRQYWDELPNGDIHLIFHSFSLRERLRKANGDAANEVMLVQAGDAPGGFSTTNPVLADALTALDHWMDAADADTRPGSSHARLLRNKPTSLAEGCWSPEGEKIVETQVNGIGTTRCNTLYPVWPSPRQVAGASVANDIIKCRLQPLKPSDYKVPFTKAQWESLRQAFPNGVCNWKAPGVGQQPLAGSWPTF
;
A
#
# COMPACT_ATOMS: atom_id res chain seq x y z
N MET A 1 -77.61 -26.28 36.07
CA MET A 1 -77.35 -24.83 35.90
C MET A 1 -75.90 -24.68 35.43
N LYS A 2 -75.68 -24.66 34.11
CA LYS A 2 -75.31 -23.48 33.30
C LYS A 2 -74.05 -22.75 33.77
N ARG A 3 -72.89 -23.10 33.19
CA ARG A 3 -72.01 -22.22 32.38
C ARG A 3 -70.77 -23.01 31.92
N PRO A 4 -70.60 -23.27 30.61
CA PRO A 4 -69.31 -23.59 30.04
C PRO A 4 -68.70 -22.36 29.33
N THR A 5 -67.37 -22.34 29.38
CA THR A 5 -66.41 -21.44 28.75
C THR A 5 -66.58 -21.42 27.24
N ALA A 6 -66.71 -20.24 26.63
CA ALA A 6 -66.75 -20.08 25.18
C ALA A 6 -65.43 -19.49 24.67
N LEU A 7 -64.75 -20.32 23.89
CA LEU A 7 -63.57 -20.05 23.07
C LEU A 7 -63.98 -19.14 21.89
N VAL A 8 -63.35 -17.98 21.72
CA VAL A 8 -63.54 -17.15 20.53
C VAL A 8 -62.40 -17.46 19.55
N LEU A 9 -62.74 -18.17 18.47
CA LEU A 9 -61.92 -18.25 17.26
C LEU A 9 -62.07 -16.94 16.49
N LEU A 10 -60.98 -16.19 16.34
CA LEU A 10 -60.90 -15.09 15.38
C LEU A 10 -60.22 -15.59 14.11
N LEU A 11 -61.00 -15.77 13.04
CA LEU A 11 -60.50 -15.89 11.67
C LEU A 11 -59.87 -14.55 11.27
N ILE A 12 -58.57 -14.51 11.03
CA ILE A 12 -57.93 -13.41 10.30
C ILE A 12 -57.66 -13.92 8.89
N ALA A 13 -58.43 -13.38 7.93
CA ALA A 13 -58.20 -13.59 6.51
C ALA A 13 -56.87 -12.92 6.11
N VAL A 14 -55.92 -13.72 5.64
CA VAL A 14 -54.68 -13.24 5.00
C VAL A 14 -55.06 -12.75 3.61
N LEU A 15 -55.19 -11.42 3.45
CA LEU A 15 -55.23 -10.78 2.15
C LEU A 15 -53.80 -10.76 1.59
N SER A 16 -53.52 -11.66 0.64
CA SER A 16 -52.29 -11.63 -0.16
C SER A 16 -52.35 -10.45 -1.12
N SER A 17 -52.00 -9.25 -0.65
CA SER A 17 -51.67 -8.13 -1.53
C SER A 17 -50.30 -8.39 -2.17
N LEU A 18 -50.32 -9.01 -3.34
CA LEU A 18 -49.25 -8.93 -4.33
C LEU A 18 -49.00 -7.45 -4.63
N LEU A 19 -48.01 -6.86 -3.95
CA LEU A 19 -47.38 -5.63 -4.41
C LEU A 19 -46.66 -5.99 -5.71
N ALA A 20 -47.34 -5.77 -6.82
CA ALA A 20 -46.69 -5.65 -8.12
C ALA A 20 -45.67 -4.51 -7.99
N VAL A 21 -44.39 -4.87 -7.89
CA VAL A 21 -43.28 -3.93 -8.06
C VAL A 21 -43.53 -3.23 -9.39
N PRO A 22 -43.64 -1.90 -9.47
CA PRO A 22 -43.75 -1.24 -10.75
C PRO A 22 -42.46 -1.57 -11.50
N ALA A 23 -42.61 -2.26 -12.63
CA ALA A 23 -41.52 -2.43 -13.59
C ALA A 23 -41.05 -1.01 -13.95
N HIS A 24 -39.92 -0.58 -13.38
CA HIS A 24 -39.24 0.59 -13.89
C HIS A 24 -38.91 0.27 -15.33
N ALA A 25 -39.43 1.06 -16.27
CA ALA A 25 -38.88 1.07 -17.61
C ALA A 25 -37.38 1.31 -17.45
N ALA A 26 -36.55 0.37 -17.92
CA ALA A 26 -35.10 0.47 -17.80
C ALA A 26 -34.66 1.76 -18.51
N GLY A 27 -34.31 2.79 -17.74
CA GLY A 27 -33.81 4.05 -18.27
C GLY A 27 -32.41 3.90 -18.82
N ILE A 28 -31.89 4.97 -19.41
CA ILE A 28 -30.46 5.07 -19.71
C ILE A 28 -29.67 5.10 -18.38
N ARG A 29 -28.43 4.64 -18.39
CA ARG A 29 -27.48 4.79 -17.27
C ARG A 29 -26.11 5.14 -17.83
N LEU A 30 -25.46 6.12 -17.24
CA LEU A 30 -24.10 6.57 -17.57
C LEU A 30 -23.15 6.16 -16.46
N GLU A 31 -22.00 5.59 -16.82
CA GLU A 31 -20.96 5.18 -15.87
C GLU A 31 -19.57 5.60 -16.36
N VAL A 32 -18.74 6.09 -15.44
CA VAL A 32 -17.30 6.25 -15.70
C VAL A 32 -16.66 4.86 -15.63
N LEU A 33 -15.83 4.55 -16.63
CA LEU A 33 -15.12 3.27 -16.75
C LEU A 33 -13.61 3.40 -16.50
N SER A 34 -13.02 4.57 -16.74
CA SER A 34 -11.57 4.80 -16.58
C SER A 34 -11.14 5.05 -15.13
N SER A 35 -12.03 5.64 -14.31
CA SER A 35 -11.83 5.87 -12.88
C SER A 35 -12.91 5.22 -12.01
N PRO A 36 -12.59 4.69 -10.81
CA PRO A 36 -13.60 4.18 -9.88
C PRO A 36 -14.60 5.23 -9.39
N ARG A 37 -14.26 6.52 -9.53
CA ARG A 37 -15.08 7.64 -9.07
C ARG A 37 -15.19 8.72 -10.14
N PRO A 38 -16.40 9.24 -10.40
CA PRO A 38 -16.59 10.27 -11.42
C PRO A 38 -15.96 11.62 -11.04
N ASP A 39 -15.66 11.87 -9.77
CA ASP A 39 -14.98 13.08 -9.31
C ASP A 39 -13.46 12.94 -9.15
N MET A 40 -12.90 11.82 -9.62
CA MET A 40 -11.48 11.51 -9.64
C MET A 40 -11.03 11.16 -11.06
N VAL A 41 -11.39 12.03 -12.02
CA VAL A 41 -11.02 11.91 -13.44
C VAL A 41 -9.86 12.86 -13.73
N SER A 42 -8.97 12.51 -14.65
CA SER A 42 -7.81 13.35 -14.98
C SER A 42 -7.50 13.46 -16.46
N ASP A 43 -6.58 14.38 -16.80
CA ASP A 43 -6.00 14.53 -18.15
C ASP A 43 -6.96 14.99 -19.26
N GLY A 44 -8.14 15.50 -18.89
CA GLY A 44 -9.04 16.16 -19.84
C GLY A 44 -9.83 15.19 -20.72
N ASN A 45 -9.85 13.90 -20.40
CA ASN A 45 -10.67 12.89 -21.05
C ASN A 45 -11.28 11.93 -20.01
N VAL A 46 -12.22 11.08 -20.46
CA VAL A 46 -12.83 10.05 -19.60
C VAL A 46 -13.47 8.96 -20.46
N LEU A 47 -13.26 7.69 -20.11
CA LEU A 47 -13.96 6.57 -20.74
C LEU A 47 -15.35 6.38 -20.10
N VAL A 48 -16.41 6.39 -20.91
CA VAL A 48 -17.79 6.33 -20.44
C VAL A 48 -18.55 5.16 -21.05
N GLY A 49 -19.31 4.45 -20.21
CA GLY A 49 -20.28 3.44 -20.61
C GLY A 49 -21.72 4.00 -20.60
N VAL A 50 -22.50 3.68 -21.64
CA VAL A 50 -23.93 4.03 -21.75
C VAL A 50 -24.76 2.76 -21.87
N TYR A 51 -25.55 2.48 -20.84
CA TYR A 51 -26.40 1.29 -20.73
C TYR A 51 -27.87 1.68 -20.88
N GLY A 52 -28.70 0.77 -21.40
CA GLY A 52 -30.14 0.96 -21.48
C GLY A 52 -30.73 0.64 -22.86
N PRO A 53 -32.02 0.94 -23.07
CA PRO A 53 -32.71 0.68 -24.34
C PRO A 53 -32.39 1.75 -25.40
N HIS A 54 -32.65 1.43 -26.67
CA HIS A 54 -32.61 2.38 -27.80
C HIS A 54 -31.28 3.15 -27.98
N LEU A 55 -30.14 2.53 -27.60
CA LEU A 55 -28.82 3.13 -27.67
C LEU A 55 -28.44 3.64 -29.08
N ASP A 56 -28.93 2.99 -30.14
CA ASP A 56 -28.66 3.36 -31.53
C ASP A 56 -29.28 4.71 -31.95
N ARG A 57 -30.12 5.31 -31.11
CA ARG A 57 -30.79 6.60 -31.35
C ARG A 57 -30.36 7.69 -30.37
N LEU A 58 -29.36 7.38 -29.53
CA LEU A 58 -28.99 8.24 -28.43
C LEU A 58 -27.97 9.30 -28.87
N THR A 59 -28.18 10.54 -28.42
CA THR A 59 -27.19 11.62 -28.54
C THR A 59 -26.48 11.78 -27.20
N VAL A 60 -25.16 11.70 -27.19
CA VAL A 60 -24.33 11.99 -26.01
C VAL A 60 -23.74 13.39 -26.15
N ARG A 61 -23.76 14.17 -25.07
CA ARG A 61 -23.17 15.52 -25.03
C ARG A 61 -22.25 15.73 -23.84
N LEU A 62 -21.13 16.41 -24.06
CA LEU A 62 -20.26 16.97 -23.03
C LEU A 62 -20.52 18.48 -22.94
N ASP A 63 -21.07 18.94 -21.82
CA ASP A 63 -21.41 20.35 -21.57
C ASP A 63 -22.19 21.01 -22.74
N GLY A 64 -23.08 20.22 -23.35
CA GLY A 64 -23.91 20.64 -24.48
C GLY A 64 -23.29 20.42 -25.87
N ARG A 65 -21.99 20.15 -25.97
CA ARG A 65 -21.32 19.76 -27.22
C ARG A 65 -21.61 18.29 -27.54
N ASP A 66 -22.05 18.01 -28.76
CA ASP A 66 -22.28 16.64 -29.24
C ASP A 66 -20.96 15.87 -29.30
N VAL A 67 -20.93 14.71 -28.65
CA VAL A 67 -19.80 13.77 -28.61
C VAL A 67 -20.24 12.35 -28.99
N THR A 68 -21.40 12.20 -29.64
CA THR A 68 -21.99 10.90 -29.96
C THR A 68 -21.05 10.03 -30.79
N ASP A 69 -20.29 10.63 -31.72
CA ASP A 69 -19.35 9.92 -32.59
C ASP A 69 -18.18 9.26 -31.85
N ALA A 70 -17.94 9.64 -30.59
CA ALA A 70 -16.95 8.99 -29.74
C ALA A 70 -17.38 7.61 -29.24
N PHE A 71 -18.69 7.29 -29.33
CA PHE A 71 -19.26 6.08 -28.78
C PHE A 71 -19.44 4.99 -29.84
N ALA A 72 -19.04 3.77 -29.48
CA ALA A 72 -19.26 2.57 -30.29
C ALA A 72 -19.96 1.49 -29.47
N ARG A 73 -20.65 0.57 -30.15
CA ARG A 73 -21.32 -0.56 -29.50
C ARG A 73 -20.30 -1.57 -28.98
N THR A 74 -20.34 -1.84 -27.68
CA THR A 74 -19.52 -2.86 -27.01
C THR A 74 -20.46 -3.82 -26.28
N GLY A 75 -20.77 -4.96 -26.90
CA GLY A 75 -21.74 -5.90 -26.36
C GLY A 75 -23.15 -5.30 -26.24
N ASP A 76 -23.65 -5.21 -25.01
CA ASP A 76 -24.99 -4.73 -24.69
C ASP A 76 -25.09 -3.22 -24.43
N HIS A 77 -23.96 -2.50 -24.43
CA HIS A 77 -23.87 -1.06 -24.13
C HIS A 77 -23.06 -0.29 -25.18
N LEU A 78 -23.01 1.05 -25.06
CA LEU A 78 -22.06 1.89 -25.78
C LEU A 78 -20.86 2.21 -24.89
N THR A 79 -19.68 2.28 -25.48
CA THR A 79 -18.45 2.75 -24.83
C THR A 79 -17.83 3.85 -25.67
N GLY A 80 -17.44 4.96 -25.05
CA GLY A 80 -16.80 6.07 -25.75
C GLY A 80 -15.82 6.83 -24.88
N LEU A 81 -14.67 7.18 -25.48
CA LEU A 81 -13.67 8.06 -24.88
C LEU A 81 -14.10 9.50 -25.13
N VAL A 82 -14.51 10.20 -24.07
CA VAL A 82 -14.98 11.58 -24.14
C VAL A 82 -13.81 12.51 -23.86
N ASP A 83 -13.29 13.16 -24.90
CA ASP A 83 -12.19 14.13 -24.77
C ASP A 83 -12.69 15.58 -24.64
N GLY A 84 -11.81 16.44 -24.14
CA GLY A 84 -12.00 17.89 -24.09
C GLY A 84 -12.76 18.35 -22.84
N LEU A 85 -12.58 17.63 -21.73
CA LEU A 85 -13.02 18.07 -20.41
C LEU A 85 -12.18 19.29 -19.99
N VAL A 86 -12.83 20.25 -19.35
CA VAL A 86 -12.14 21.36 -18.69
C VAL A 86 -11.81 21.00 -17.26
N ASP A 87 -10.76 21.59 -16.68
CA ASP A 87 -10.47 21.40 -15.24
C ASP A 87 -11.68 21.77 -14.37
N GLY A 88 -11.95 20.91 -13.39
CA GLY A 88 -13.13 20.98 -12.55
C GLY A 88 -14.35 20.27 -13.15
N ARG A 89 -15.53 20.83 -12.91
CA ARG A 89 -16.80 20.14 -13.14
C ARG A 89 -17.20 20.16 -14.61
N ASN A 90 -17.46 18.97 -15.16
CA ASN A 90 -18.03 18.75 -16.49
C ASN A 90 -19.33 17.94 -16.39
N THR A 91 -20.17 18.00 -17.42
CA THR A 91 -21.44 17.27 -17.47
C THR A 91 -21.57 16.48 -18.76
N ILE A 92 -21.74 15.16 -18.62
CA ILE A 92 -22.05 14.26 -19.72
C ILE A 92 -23.55 13.93 -19.66
N THR A 93 -24.27 14.13 -20.77
CA THR A 93 -25.71 13.85 -20.84
C THR A 93 -26.02 12.87 -21.97
N ALA A 94 -26.95 11.96 -21.70
CA ALA A 94 -27.48 10.99 -22.65
C ALA A 94 -29.00 10.90 -22.45
N ASP A 95 -29.78 11.36 -23.44
CA ASP A 95 -31.22 11.61 -23.28
C ASP A 95 -31.52 12.52 -22.06
N ARG A 96 -32.21 12.01 -21.02
CA ARG A 96 -32.50 12.73 -19.77
C ARG A 96 -31.49 12.46 -18.66
N GLU A 97 -30.59 11.51 -18.87
CA GLU A 97 -29.60 11.12 -17.87
C GLU A 97 -28.41 12.06 -17.86
N ARG A 98 -27.83 12.23 -16.68
CA ARG A 98 -26.74 13.16 -16.42
C ARG A 98 -25.68 12.51 -15.54
N LEU A 99 -24.46 12.48 -16.04
CA LEU A 99 -23.26 12.13 -15.30
C LEU A 99 -22.42 13.40 -15.08
N VAL A 100 -22.14 13.72 -13.82
CA VAL A 100 -21.25 14.84 -13.48
C VAL A 100 -19.89 14.26 -13.18
N VAL A 101 -18.86 14.77 -13.86
CA VAL A 101 -17.47 14.37 -13.63
C VAL A 101 -16.64 15.56 -13.19
N THR A 102 -15.60 15.33 -12.38
CA THR A 102 -14.62 16.35 -12.00
C THR A 102 -13.27 15.96 -12.58
N ASN A 103 -12.80 16.75 -13.54
CA ASN A 103 -11.51 16.58 -14.19
C ASN A 103 -10.41 17.32 -13.43
N HIS A 104 -9.29 16.65 -13.22
CA HIS A 104 -8.06 17.19 -12.65
C HIS A 104 -6.98 17.29 -13.74
N PRO A 105 -6.06 18.26 -13.66
CA PRO A 105 -5.01 18.39 -14.66
C PRO A 105 -4.11 17.15 -14.67
N ARG A 106 -3.53 16.82 -15.84
CA ARG A 106 -2.56 15.70 -16.00
C ARG A 106 -1.43 15.69 -14.98
N THR A 107 -1.04 16.88 -14.55
CA THR A 107 0.07 17.10 -13.61
C THR A 107 -0.31 16.90 -12.16
N GLY A 108 -1.60 16.72 -11.83
CA GLY A 108 -2.12 16.80 -10.48
C GLY A 108 -2.20 18.24 -9.95
N PRO A 109 -2.66 18.43 -8.70
CA PRO A 109 -3.07 17.38 -7.76
C PRO A 109 -4.55 16.97 -7.91
N MET A 110 -4.90 15.81 -7.35
CA MET A 110 -6.26 15.24 -7.28
C MET A 110 -6.65 14.78 -5.85
N LEU A 111 -5.72 14.17 -5.11
CA LEU A 111 -5.86 13.63 -3.76
C LEU A 111 -4.86 14.22 -2.76
N ALA A 112 -3.59 14.39 -3.15
CA ALA A 112 -2.46 14.64 -2.24
C ALA A 112 -2.29 16.10 -1.82
N GLY A 113 -3.07 17.00 -2.40
CA GLY A 113 -2.99 18.44 -2.17
C GLY A 113 -1.85 19.11 -2.92
N PRO A 114 -1.50 20.35 -2.57
CA PRO A 114 -0.49 21.14 -3.29
C PRO A 114 0.84 20.41 -3.47
N HIS A 115 1.43 20.59 -4.65
CA HIS A 115 2.73 20.00 -5.01
C HIS A 115 3.86 20.40 -4.06
N GLU A 116 4.69 19.41 -3.70
CA GLU A 116 5.94 19.63 -2.99
C GLU A 116 6.90 20.52 -3.82
N THR A 117 7.54 21.47 -3.13
CA THR A 117 8.51 22.42 -3.69
C THR A 117 9.68 22.65 -2.72
N PRO A 118 10.93 22.81 -3.19
CA PRO A 118 11.40 22.69 -4.58
C PRO A 118 11.23 21.27 -5.13
N TYR A 119 11.33 21.05 -6.43
CA TYR A 119 11.14 19.71 -6.99
C TYR A 119 12.10 19.45 -8.15
N ILE A 120 12.79 18.32 -8.10
CA ILE A 120 13.81 17.97 -9.09
C ILE A 120 13.27 16.96 -10.10
N CYS A 121 13.19 17.36 -11.36
CA CYS A 121 12.82 16.49 -12.47
C CYS A 121 13.95 15.51 -12.81
N GLY A 122 13.60 14.24 -13.03
CA GLY A 122 14.52 13.14 -13.35
C GLY A 122 14.39 12.61 -14.78
N THR A 123 13.55 13.20 -15.63
CA THR A 123 13.28 12.70 -17.00
C THR A 123 14.54 12.60 -17.86
N ALA A 124 15.49 13.54 -17.73
CA ALA A 124 16.73 13.52 -18.52
C ALA A 124 17.59 12.29 -18.22
N ASP A 125 17.54 11.82 -16.97
CA ASP A 125 18.30 10.67 -16.48
C ASP A 125 17.53 9.36 -16.57
N PHE A 126 16.25 9.39 -16.97
CA PHE A 126 15.45 8.18 -17.17
C PHE A 126 15.89 7.45 -18.44
N THR A 127 16.10 6.14 -18.34
CA THR A 127 16.42 5.27 -19.49
C THR A 127 15.28 4.28 -19.68
N THR A 128 14.62 4.33 -20.84
CA THR A 128 13.50 3.43 -21.16
C THR A 128 13.98 1.99 -21.32
N LEU A 129 13.04 1.04 -21.36
CA LEU A 129 13.35 -0.36 -21.62
C LEU A 129 14.00 -0.60 -23.00
N ALA A 130 13.79 0.30 -23.96
CA ALA A 130 14.49 0.33 -25.25
C ALA A 130 15.93 0.89 -25.18
N LYS A 131 16.42 1.20 -23.98
CA LYS A 131 17.76 1.75 -23.70
C LYS A 131 17.98 3.15 -24.29
N VAL A 132 16.92 3.94 -24.39
CA VAL A 132 16.96 5.34 -24.87
C VAL A 132 16.68 6.29 -23.70
N ARG A 133 17.34 7.46 -23.70
CA ARG A 133 17.05 8.51 -22.71
C ARG A 133 15.72 9.19 -23.03
N LEU A 134 14.89 9.42 -22.01
CA LEU A 134 13.57 10.04 -22.19
C LEU A 134 13.67 11.52 -22.59
N GLY A 135 14.68 12.23 -22.08
CA GLY A 135 15.00 13.60 -22.45
C GLY A 135 14.67 14.64 -21.38
N PRO A 136 15.11 15.89 -21.56
CA PRO A 136 14.90 16.96 -20.59
C PRO A 136 13.41 17.29 -20.43
N PRO A 137 12.99 17.76 -19.25
CA PRO A 137 11.60 18.15 -19.02
C PRO A 137 11.23 19.36 -19.89
N THR A 138 9.99 19.41 -20.37
CA THR A 138 9.46 20.50 -21.21
C THR A 138 8.88 21.65 -20.39
N ASP A 139 8.65 21.45 -19.10
CA ASP A 139 8.09 22.44 -18.18
C ASP A 139 8.53 22.19 -16.72
N ALA A 140 8.04 23.03 -15.79
CA ALA A 140 8.31 22.92 -14.35
C ALA A 140 7.59 21.75 -13.65
N ASN A 141 6.64 21.10 -14.32
CA ASN A 141 5.93 19.91 -13.82
C ASN A 141 6.57 18.61 -14.33
N CYS A 142 7.80 18.71 -14.84
CA CYS A 142 8.56 17.57 -15.32
C CYS A 142 7.93 16.83 -16.51
N SER A 143 7.05 17.48 -17.27
CA SER A 143 6.40 16.89 -18.44
C SER A 143 7.40 16.53 -19.53
N VAL A 144 7.07 15.52 -20.33
CA VAL A 144 7.75 15.14 -21.57
C VAL A 144 6.73 14.53 -22.56
N PRO A 145 6.99 14.57 -23.88
CA PRO A 145 6.15 13.86 -24.84
C PRO A 145 6.13 12.35 -24.56
N THR A 146 4.94 11.74 -24.65
CA THR A 146 4.78 10.28 -24.58
C THR A 146 5.55 9.61 -25.70
N ARG A 147 6.24 8.51 -25.37
CA ARG A 147 7.03 7.69 -26.28
C ARG A 147 6.48 6.27 -26.27
N VAL A 148 6.37 5.67 -27.46
CA VAL A 148 6.06 4.25 -27.63
C VAL A 148 7.26 3.55 -28.26
N ASP A 149 7.71 2.48 -27.62
CA ASP A 149 8.74 1.58 -28.11
C ASP A 149 8.16 0.18 -28.32
N TYR A 150 8.61 -0.51 -29.37
CA TYR A 150 8.31 -1.93 -29.56
C TYR A 150 9.57 -2.75 -29.34
N LEU A 151 9.46 -3.78 -28.51
CA LEU A 151 10.51 -4.72 -28.19
C LEU A 151 10.07 -6.13 -28.57
N TYR A 152 11.02 -7.04 -28.76
CA TYR A 152 10.73 -8.46 -28.94
C TYR A 152 11.61 -9.33 -28.04
N ARG A 153 11.10 -10.51 -27.68
CA ARG A 153 11.85 -11.53 -26.95
C ARG A 153 12.65 -12.40 -27.92
N SER A 154 13.96 -12.47 -27.71
CA SER A 154 14.85 -13.33 -28.50
C SER A 154 14.76 -14.81 -28.06
N THR A 155 14.75 -15.74 -29.01
CA THR A 155 14.88 -17.19 -28.74
C THR A 155 16.31 -17.60 -28.38
N ILE A 156 17.31 -16.74 -28.63
CA ILE A 156 18.74 -17.04 -28.40
C ILE A 156 19.10 -16.84 -26.92
N ASP A 157 18.78 -15.67 -26.36
CA ASP A 157 19.25 -15.25 -25.03
C ASP A 157 18.10 -14.86 -24.08
N ARG A 158 16.84 -14.95 -24.52
CA ARG A 158 15.64 -14.56 -23.76
C ARG A 158 15.58 -13.09 -23.35
N SER A 159 16.48 -12.23 -23.84
CA SER A 159 16.43 -10.79 -23.58
C SER A 159 15.37 -10.09 -24.43
N LEU A 160 14.91 -8.93 -23.95
CA LEU A 160 14.14 -8.00 -24.78
C LEU A 160 15.10 -7.14 -25.61
N LYS A 161 14.81 -7.07 -26.91
CA LYS A 161 15.57 -6.29 -27.90
C LYS A 161 14.62 -5.36 -28.63
N VAL A 162 15.11 -4.23 -29.11
CA VAL A 162 14.30 -3.32 -29.94
C VAL A 162 13.83 -4.05 -31.19
N LEU A 163 12.53 -3.95 -31.49
CA LEU A 163 11.93 -4.53 -32.69
C LEU A 163 12.43 -3.77 -33.94
N PRO A 164 13.16 -4.43 -34.86
CA PRO A 164 13.53 -3.82 -36.14
C PRO A 164 12.34 -3.75 -37.10
N ALA A 165 12.51 -3.05 -38.22
CA ALA A 165 11.46 -2.91 -39.24
C ALA A 165 11.08 -4.25 -39.91
N ASP A 166 12.05 -5.11 -40.15
CA ASP A 166 11.84 -6.47 -40.65
C ASP A 166 11.66 -7.46 -39.49
N GLN A 167 10.84 -8.50 -39.68
CA GLN A 167 10.60 -9.50 -38.62
C GLN A 167 11.90 -10.25 -38.25
N PRO A 168 12.32 -10.24 -36.97
CA PRO A 168 13.51 -10.96 -36.53
C PRO A 168 13.40 -12.48 -36.72
N ALA A 169 14.47 -13.11 -37.20
CA ALA A 169 14.52 -14.58 -37.33
C ALA A 169 14.50 -15.31 -35.97
N ASP A 170 14.93 -14.63 -34.90
CA ASP A 170 14.95 -15.14 -33.52
C ASP A 170 13.76 -14.64 -32.68
N LEU A 171 12.68 -14.20 -33.31
CA LEU A 171 11.45 -13.80 -32.62
C LEU A 171 10.80 -14.99 -31.89
N ALA A 172 10.72 -14.91 -30.57
CA ALA A 172 10.03 -15.91 -29.77
C ALA A 172 8.50 -15.79 -29.91
N VAL A 173 7.82 -16.88 -29.59
CA VAL A 173 6.37 -16.93 -29.39
C VAL A 173 6.07 -17.24 -27.92
N THR A 174 4.91 -16.82 -27.44
CA THR A 174 4.42 -17.15 -26.09
C THR A 174 2.95 -17.54 -26.14
N THR A 175 2.50 -18.26 -25.11
CA THR A 175 1.09 -18.61 -24.92
C THR A 175 0.58 -17.89 -23.68
N THR A 176 -0.40 -17.02 -23.89
CA THR A 176 -1.06 -16.25 -22.85
C THR A 176 -1.89 -17.13 -21.93
N SER A 177 -2.29 -16.60 -20.76
CA SER A 177 -3.07 -17.36 -19.76
C SER A 177 -4.46 -17.79 -20.24
N ASP A 178 -4.99 -17.17 -21.30
CA ASP A 178 -6.26 -17.57 -21.94
C ASP A 178 -6.07 -18.47 -23.16
N GLY A 179 -4.84 -18.94 -23.41
CA GLY A 179 -4.51 -19.96 -24.42
C GLY A 179 -4.19 -19.42 -25.81
N ARG A 180 -4.15 -18.10 -26.02
CA ARG A 180 -3.70 -17.53 -27.31
C ARG A 180 -2.19 -17.62 -27.45
N THR A 181 -1.74 -18.17 -28.58
CA THR A 181 -0.32 -18.14 -28.99
C THR A 181 -0.07 -16.92 -29.86
N VAL A 182 0.85 -16.06 -29.45
CA VAL A 182 1.17 -14.80 -30.12
C VAL A 182 2.69 -14.63 -30.27
N PRO A 183 3.16 -13.83 -31.26
CA PRO A 183 4.52 -13.34 -31.26
C PRO A 183 4.83 -12.61 -29.94
N TYR A 184 5.99 -12.86 -29.36
CA TYR A 184 6.41 -12.18 -28.13
C TYR A 184 6.98 -10.81 -28.46
N ILE A 185 6.10 -9.93 -28.93
CA ILE A 185 6.35 -8.51 -29.19
C ILE A 185 5.66 -7.73 -28.06
N VAL A 186 6.40 -6.81 -27.45
CA VAL A 186 5.99 -6.00 -26.31
C VAL A 186 5.92 -4.55 -26.76
N ARG A 187 4.73 -3.94 -26.69
CA ARG A 187 4.58 -2.49 -26.74
C ARG A 187 4.89 -1.93 -25.37
N VAL A 188 5.76 -0.92 -25.31
CA VAL A 188 6.09 -0.18 -24.09
C VAL A 188 5.74 1.28 -24.32
N GLU A 189 4.93 1.85 -23.45
CA GLU A 189 4.70 3.29 -23.42
C GLU A 189 5.39 3.90 -22.21
N THR A 190 6.05 5.03 -22.43
CA THR A 190 6.69 5.84 -21.38
C THR A 190 6.21 7.28 -21.51
N GLY A 191 5.77 7.88 -20.41
CA GLY A 191 5.34 9.28 -20.38
C GLY A 191 5.37 9.85 -18.96
N VAL A 192 4.79 11.03 -18.78
CA VAL A 192 4.66 11.66 -17.46
C VAL A 192 3.20 11.95 -17.12
N ILE A 193 2.77 11.54 -15.93
CA ILE A 193 1.47 11.78 -15.30
C ILE A 193 1.72 12.10 -13.83
N ASN A 194 1.05 13.11 -13.27
CA ASN A 194 1.22 13.54 -11.88
C ASN A 194 2.66 13.92 -11.50
N ARG A 195 3.41 14.50 -12.45
CA ARG A 195 4.87 14.72 -12.38
C ARG A 195 5.69 13.43 -12.22
N SER A 196 5.07 12.25 -12.30
CA SER A 196 5.70 10.93 -12.24
C SER A 196 5.98 10.39 -13.63
N ILE A 197 7.13 9.75 -13.83
CA ILE A 197 7.41 9.01 -15.06
C ILE A 197 6.71 7.67 -14.96
N TYR A 198 5.70 7.43 -15.80
CA TYR A 198 5.03 6.13 -15.89
C TYR A 198 5.60 5.31 -17.03
N GLU A 199 5.53 3.99 -16.87
CA GLU A 199 5.67 3.05 -17.97
C GLU A 199 4.59 1.97 -17.89
N TYR A 200 4.13 1.48 -19.04
CA TYR A 200 3.43 0.20 -19.10
C TYR A 200 3.84 -0.61 -20.32
N ALA A 201 3.89 -1.94 -20.13
CA ALA A 201 4.25 -2.92 -21.14
C ALA A 201 3.09 -3.89 -21.35
N VAL A 202 2.82 -4.27 -22.60
CA VAL A 202 1.79 -5.24 -22.97
C VAL A 202 2.16 -5.98 -24.25
N LEU A 203 1.76 -7.25 -24.37
CA LEU A 203 1.94 -7.99 -25.62
C LEU A 203 1.07 -7.41 -26.73
N HIS A 204 1.71 -6.96 -27.80
CA HIS A 204 1.05 -6.36 -28.95
C HIS A 204 1.91 -6.42 -30.20
N ASP A 205 1.30 -6.85 -31.30
CA ASP A 205 1.90 -6.82 -32.63
C ASP A 205 1.53 -5.50 -33.34
N PRO A 206 2.51 -4.63 -33.67
CA PRO A 206 2.23 -3.35 -34.34
C PRO A 206 1.56 -3.53 -35.72
N ALA A 207 1.67 -4.71 -36.35
CA ALA A 207 0.98 -5.00 -37.60
C ALA A 207 -0.56 -5.01 -37.46
N ALA A 208 -1.08 -5.11 -36.23
CA ALA A 208 -2.52 -5.05 -35.93
C ALA A 208 -3.05 -3.61 -35.82
N GLY A 209 -2.21 -2.59 -35.95
CA GLY A 209 -2.56 -1.17 -35.74
C GLY A 209 -2.45 -0.75 -34.28
N GLU A 210 -2.48 0.56 -34.01
CA GLU A 210 -2.37 1.07 -32.64
C GLU A 210 -3.57 0.64 -31.78
N PRO A 211 -3.34 0.22 -30.52
CA PRO A 211 -4.43 -0.11 -29.61
C PRO A 211 -5.28 1.11 -29.29
N ASP A 212 -6.59 0.88 -29.14
CA ASP A 212 -7.53 1.84 -28.57
C ASP A 212 -8.58 1.10 -27.71
N VAL A 213 -9.50 1.84 -27.09
CA VAL A 213 -10.59 1.26 -26.27
C VAL A 213 -11.53 0.32 -27.04
N ARG A 214 -11.46 0.27 -28.37
CA ARG A 214 -12.23 -0.62 -29.24
C ARG A 214 -11.39 -1.80 -29.76
N HIS A 215 -10.08 -1.61 -29.86
CA HIS A 215 -9.12 -2.58 -30.37
C HIS A 215 -8.03 -2.80 -29.31
N ALA A 216 -8.34 -3.66 -28.36
CA ALA A 216 -7.42 -4.05 -27.32
C ALA A 216 -6.12 -4.68 -27.89
N PRO A 217 -4.98 -4.59 -27.18
CA PRO A 217 -3.72 -5.19 -27.62
C PRO A 217 -3.86 -6.70 -27.88
N THR A 218 -3.31 -7.16 -29.00
CA THR A 218 -3.50 -8.53 -29.53
C THR A 218 -3.12 -9.68 -28.59
N GLY A 219 -2.19 -9.46 -27.66
CA GLY A 219 -1.77 -10.46 -26.67
C GLY A 219 -2.23 -10.17 -25.23
N TRP A 220 -3.08 -9.17 -25.00
CA TRP A 220 -3.51 -8.79 -23.65
C TRP A 220 -4.62 -9.69 -23.11
N ASN A 221 -4.42 -10.32 -21.96
CA ASN A 221 -5.36 -11.22 -21.28
C ASN A 221 -6.47 -10.48 -20.49
N GLY A 222 -6.55 -9.16 -20.61
CA GLY A 222 -7.52 -8.32 -19.91
C GLY A 222 -7.15 -8.01 -18.46
N ARG A 223 -5.94 -8.35 -17.97
CA ARG A 223 -5.50 -8.06 -16.59
C ARG A 223 -4.33 -7.09 -16.56
N LEU A 224 -4.26 -6.31 -15.48
CA LEU A 224 -3.19 -5.37 -15.20
C LEU A 224 -2.44 -5.80 -13.93
N ILE A 225 -1.13 -5.95 -14.01
CA ILE A 225 -0.25 -5.95 -12.83
C ILE A 225 0.31 -4.54 -12.67
N TYR A 226 0.07 -3.92 -11.51
CA TYR A 226 0.71 -2.65 -11.16
C TYR A 226 1.84 -2.92 -10.16
N THR A 227 3.09 -2.69 -10.56
CA THR A 227 4.26 -2.95 -9.73
C THR A 227 4.66 -1.71 -8.93
N PHE A 228 5.03 -1.94 -7.67
CA PHE A 228 5.39 -0.91 -6.71
C PHE A 228 6.83 -1.11 -6.24
N GLY A 229 7.66 -0.08 -6.37
CA GLY A 229 9.07 -0.13 -6.01
C GLY A 229 9.33 0.03 -4.52
N GLY A 230 10.39 -0.63 -4.05
CA GLY A 230 10.83 -0.62 -2.65
C GLY A 230 11.49 0.69 -2.20
N GLY A 231 11.98 0.69 -0.96
CA GLY A 231 12.62 1.86 -0.34
C GLY A 231 11.67 2.77 0.44
N CYS A 232 12.22 3.78 1.11
CA CYS A 232 11.57 4.91 1.79
C CYS A 232 12.56 5.96 2.38
N PRO A 233 13.91 5.77 2.46
CA PRO A 233 14.70 6.75 3.20
C PRO A 233 14.91 8.09 2.47
N GLY A 234 14.86 8.17 1.14
CA GLY A 234 15.26 9.36 0.37
C GLY A 234 14.22 9.88 -0.61
N GLY A 235 12.95 9.54 -0.42
CA GLY A 235 11.89 9.80 -1.39
C GLY A 235 11.31 11.21 -1.34
N TRP A 236 12.15 12.25 -1.31
CA TRP A 236 11.75 13.64 -1.03
C TRP A 236 12.15 14.57 -2.18
N TYR A 237 11.30 15.53 -2.56
CA TYR A 237 11.60 16.63 -3.50
C TYR A 237 12.13 16.20 -4.89
N GLN A 238 11.79 14.99 -5.37
CA GLN A 238 12.30 14.46 -6.64
C GLN A 238 11.27 13.61 -7.41
N GLN A 239 11.37 13.64 -8.74
CA GLN A 239 10.61 12.77 -9.65
C GLN A 239 11.18 11.34 -9.71
N GLY A 240 12.49 11.19 -9.49
CA GLY A 240 13.23 9.94 -9.70
C GLY A 240 13.48 9.60 -11.17
N SER A 241 14.26 8.53 -11.40
CA SER A 241 14.71 8.12 -12.73
C SER A 241 14.51 6.62 -13.01
N GLY A 242 13.56 5.98 -12.31
CA GLY A 242 13.24 4.56 -12.45
C GLY A 242 11.87 4.24 -11.86
N THR A 243 11.31 3.08 -12.23
CA THR A 243 10.00 2.58 -11.80
C THR A 243 10.14 1.26 -11.02
N GLY A 244 9.01 0.67 -10.59
CA GLY A 244 8.94 -0.67 -9.99
C GLY A 244 9.20 -1.82 -10.96
N GLY A 245 9.42 -1.54 -12.25
CA GLY A 245 9.74 -2.50 -13.29
C GLY A 245 8.50 -3.07 -14.00
N ILE A 246 8.63 -3.31 -15.30
CA ILE A 246 7.50 -3.70 -16.19
C ILE A 246 7.82 -4.91 -17.08
N ASN A 247 8.99 -5.53 -16.92
CA ASN A 247 9.57 -6.45 -17.90
C ASN A 247 9.61 -7.93 -17.45
N ASP A 248 8.84 -8.30 -16.42
CA ASP A 248 8.77 -9.68 -15.92
C ASP A 248 8.30 -10.65 -17.02
N ASP A 249 9.11 -11.68 -17.30
CA ASP A 249 8.90 -12.59 -18.44
C ASP A 249 7.62 -13.41 -18.31
N LEU A 250 7.27 -13.85 -17.09
CA LEU A 250 6.09 -14.67 -16.86
C LEU A 250 4.83 -13.82 -16.95
N MET A 251 4.83 -12.62 -16.36
CA MET A 251 3.70 -11.70 -16.44
C MET A 251 3.42 -11.31 -17.90
N LEU A 252 4.45 -10.83 -18.62
CA LEU A 252 4.28 -10.47 -20.02
C LEU A 252 3.92 -11.69 -20.87
N GLY A 253 4.60 -12.82 -20.69
CA GLY A 253 4.36 -14.05 -21.46
C GLY A 253 2.95 -14.61 -21.29
N ARG A 254 2.34 -14.43 -20.11
CA ARG A 254 0.94 -14.80 -19.82
C ARG A 254 -0.07 -13.75 -20.29
N GLY A 255 0.37 -12.65 -20.87
CA GLY A 255 -0.48 -11.63 -21.48
C GLY A 255 -0.97 -10.55 -20.53
N TYR A 256 -0.42 -10.43 -19.32
CA TYR A 256 -0.75 -9.29 -18.47
C TYR A 256 -0.20 -8.00 -19.10
N ALA A 257 -0.95 -6.91 -18.97
CA ALA A 257 -0.32 -5.59 -19.00
C ALA A 257 0.42 -5.39 -17.67
N VAL A 258 1.62 -4.83 -17.71
CA VAL A 258 2.42 -4.54 -16.51
C VAL A 258 2.77 -3.07 -16.49
N ALA A 259 2.38 -2.36 -15.43
CA ALA A 259 2.58 -0.92 -15.30
C ALA A 259 3.31 -0.55 -14.01
N SER A 260 3.98 0.59 -14.04
CA SER A 260 4.57 1.20 -12.85
C SER A 260 4.83 2.69 -13.08
N SER A 261 5.19 3.40 -12.01
CA SER A 261 5.48 4.83 -12.06
C SER A 261 6.58 5.20 -11.08
N SER A 262 7.36 6.24 -11.35
CA SER A 262 8.50 6.64 -10.51
C SER A 262 8.08 7.11 -9.11
N LEU A 263 6.92 7.77 -8.98
CA LEU A 263 6.31 8.09 -7.69
C LEU A 263 5.54 6.91 -7.06
N ASN A 264 5.53 5.74 -7.72
CA ASN A 264 5.15 4.47 -7.09
C ASN A 264 6.36 3.63 -6.66
N VAL A 265 7.53 4.28 -6.54
CA VAL A 265 8.73 3.74 -5.89
C VAL A 265 8.92 4.51 -4.60
N PHE A 266 8.71 3.89 -3.43
CA PHE A 266 8.83 4.64 -2.17
C PHE A 266 10.26 5.09 -1.86
N GLY A 267 11.28 4.50 -2.48
CA GLY A 267 12.64 5.07 -2.49
C GLY A 267 12.74 6.46 -3.12
N VAL A 268 11.75 6.86 -3.92
CA VAL A 268 11.64 8.14 -4.65
C VAL A 268 10.49 9.01 -4.14
N ASN A 269 9.39 8.41 -3.67
CA ASN A 269 8.20 9.11 -3.17
C ASN A 269 7.63 8.36 -1.95
N CYS A 270 8.12 8.62 -0.74
CA CYS A 270 7.62 7.92 0.44
C CYS A 270 6.36 8.61 1.02
N ASN A 271 5.34 8.79 0.17
CA ASN A 271 4.05 9.40 0.48
C ASN A 271 2.91 8.53 -0.09
N GLY A 272 2.13 7.92 0.81
CA GLY A 272 1.08 6.96 0.43
C GLY A 272 -0.08 7.59 -0.35
N VAL A 273 -0.44 8.83 -0.07
CA VAL A 273 -1.52 9.55 -0.78
C VAL A 273 -1.08 9.92 -2.18
N LEU A 274 0.14 10.46 -2.33
CA LEU A 274 0.70 10.81 -3.65
C LEU A 274 0.94 9.56 -4.51
N ALA A 275 1.30 8.43 -3.88
CA ALA A 275 1.37 7.14 -4.59
C ALA A 275 -0.01 6.65 -5.07
N ALA A 276 -1.06 6.77 -4.25
CA ALA A 276 -2.42 6.44 -4.66
C ALA A 276 -2.93 7.33 -5.81
N GLU A 277 -2.67 8.64 -5.72
CA GLU A 277 -2.98 9.61 -6.77
C GLU A 277 -2.31 9.25 -8.09
N THR A 278 -0.99 9.02 -8.05
CA THR A 278 -0.20 8.65 -9.22
C THR A 278 -0.69 7.35 -9.84
N MET A 279 -0.98 6.34 -9.02
CA MET A 279 -1.50 5.06 -9.52
C MET A 279 -2.89 5.22 -10.14
N SER A 280 -3.78 5.99 -9.51
CA SER A 280 -5.14 6.24 -10.01
C SER A 280 -5.10 6.88 -11.39
N MET A 281 -4.33 7.97 -11.55
CA MET A 281 -4.21 8.68 -12.83
C MET A 281 -3.46 7.85 -13.88
N THR A 282 -2.43 7.10 -13.50
CA THR A 282 -1.71 6.20 -14.43
C THR A 282 -2.61 5.07 -14.91
N ARG A 283 -3.41 4.47 -14.01
CA ARG A 283 -4.37 3.42 -14.35
C ARG A 283 -5.47 3.96 -15.26
N GLU A 284 -5.99 5.15 -14.97
CA GLU A 284 -6.98 5.84 -15.80
C GLU A 284 -6.49 5.99 -17.24
N HIS A 285 -5.29 6.57 -17.44
CA HIS A 285 -4.66 6.71 -18.75
C HIS A 285 -4.49 5.37 -19.47
N ILE A 286 -4.09 4.31 -18.76
CA ILE A 286 -3.98 2.96 -19.35
C ILE A 286 -5.36 2.46 -19.81
N VAL A 287 -6.41 2.65 -19.00
CA VAL A 287 -7.78 2.24 -19.35
C VAL A 287 -8.26 2.98 -20.60
N GLU A 288 -7.94 4.26 -20.73
CA GLU A 288 -8.29 5.11 -21.88
C GLU A 288 -7.48 4.78 -23.12
N THR A 289 -6.31 4.15 -22.96
CA THR A 289 -5.45 3.76 -24.08
C THR A 289 -5.73 2.36 -24.59
N ILE A 290 -5.94 1.37 -23.70
CA ILE A 290 -6.04 -0.05 -24.09
C ILE A 290 -7.34 -0.75 -23.68
N GLY A 291 -8.23 -0.06 -22.98
CA GLY A 291 -9.50 -0.58 -22.47
C GLY A 291 -9.46 -0.98 -20.99
N VAL A 292 -10.65 -1.26 -20.44
CA VAL A 292 -10.86 -1.55 -19.00
C VAL A 292 -10.29 -2.91 -18.62
N PRO A 293 -9.32 -3.01 -17.69
CA PRO A 293 -8.89 -4.28 -17.14
C PRO A 293 -10.03 -4.94 -16.38
N ARG A 294 -10.19 -6.25 -16.55
CA ARG A 294 -11.09 -7.06 -15.73
C ARG A 294 -10.66 -7.03 -14.26
N GLN A 295 -9.35 -7.11 -14.01
CA GLN A 295 -8.74 -7.11 -12.68
C GLN A 295 -7.40 -6.36 -12.71
N THR A 296 -7.10 -5.64 -11.64
CA THR A 296 -5.83 -4.98 -11.37
C THR A 296 -5.19 -5.57 -10.11
N VAL A 297 -3.98 -6.14 -10.23
CA VAL A 297 -3.23 -6.73 -9.10
C VAL A 297 -2.08 -5.85 -8.70
N GLY A 298 -1.96 -5.55 -7.41
CA GLY A 298 -0.83 -4.83 -6.84
C GLY A 298 0.31 -5.78 -6.53
N TRP A 299 1.52 -5.45 -6.98
CA TRP A 299 2.72 -6.27 -6.79
C TRP A 299 3.84 -5.45 -6.12
N GLY A 300 4.22 -5.75 -4.88
CA GLY A 300 5.23 -4.94 -4.16
C GLY A 300 5.94 -5.62 -2.99
N CYS A 301 7.22 -5.33 -2.82
CA CYS A 301 7.99 -5.72 -1.63
C CYS A 301 8.49 -4.48 -0.88
N SER A 302 8.56 -4.56 0.46
CA SER A 302 9.15 -3.52 1.30
C SER A 302 8.43 -2.18 1.14
N GLY A 303 9.10 -1.16 0.58
CA GLY A 303 8.51 0.09 0.10
C GLY A 303 7.22 -0.09 -0.73
N GLY A 304 7.18 -1.12 -1.57
CA GLY A 304 6.00 -1.45 -2.37
C GLY A 304 4.86 -2.08 -1.57
N SER A 305 5.17 -2.73 -0.43
CA SER A 305 4.14 -3.34 0.41
C SER A 305 3.28 -2.29 1.12
N TYR A 306 3.89 -1.20 1.60
CA TYR A 306 3.15 -0.05 2.14
C TYR A 306 2.11 0.46 1.14
N GLN A 307 2.54 0.61 -0.12
CA GLN A 307 1.73 1.16 -1.19
C GLN A 307 0.53 0.27 -1.48
N VAL A 308 0.73 -1.02 -1.74
CA VAL A 308 -0.38 -1.91 -2.09
C VAL A 308 -1.43 -1.99 -0.99
N PHE A 309 -1.01 -2.00 0.29
CA PHE A 309 -1.96 -2.08 1.40
C PHE A 309 -2.68 -0.76 1.65
N GLN A 310 -1.96 0.37 1.71
CA GLN A 310 -2.59 1.67 1.92
C GLN A 310 -3.52 2.01 0.74
N ILE A 311 -3.10 1.77 -0.49
CA ILE A 311 -3.93 2.03 -1.69
C ILE A 311 -5.20 1.18 -1.64
N ALA A 312 -5.09 -0.13 -1.38
CA ALA A 312 -6.25 -1.00 -1.35
C ALA A 312 -7.19 -0.69 -0.18
N ASP A 313 -6.68 -0.35 1.01
CA ASP A 313 -7.54 -0.06 2.17
C ASP A 313 -8.25 1.29 2.00
N ASP A 314 -7.50 2.32 1.62
CA ASP A 314 -7.98 3.70 1.62
C ASP A 314 -8.69 4.07 0.32
N TYR A 315 -8.36 3.45 -0.82
CA TYR A 315 -8.89 3.79 -2.16
C TYR A 315 -9.46 2.55 -2.88
N PRO A 316 -10.54 1.95 -2.36
CA PRO A 316 -11.15 0.75 -2.92
C PRO A 316 -11.58 0.97 -4.37
N GLY A 317 -11.32 -0.04 -5.22
CA GLY A 317 -11.57 -0.01 -6.67
C GLY A 317 -10.33 0.19 -7.52
N LEU A 318 -9.17 0.54 -6.92
CA LEU A 318 -7.90 0.61 -7.65
C LEU A 318 -7.19 -0.75 -7.75
N LEU A 319 -7.34 -1.60 -6.74
CA LEU A 319 -6.70 -2.93 -6.66
C LEU A 319 -7.75 -4.01 -6.32
N ASP A 320 -7.79 -5.04 -7.16
CA ASP A 320 -8.68 -6.19 -7.03
C ASP A 320 -8.00 -7.38 -6.32
N GLY A 321 -6.67 -7.40 -6.28
CA GLY A 321 -5.86 -8.42 -5.60
C GLY A 321 -4.46 -7.91 -5.27
N ILE A 322 -3.80 -8.55 -4.30
CA ILE A 322 -2.46 -8.16 -3.84
C ILE A 322 -1.54 -9.37 -3.82
N VAL A 323 -0.33 -9.19 -4.37
CA VAL A 323 0.84 -10.01 -4.08
C VAL A 323 1.90 -9.12 -3.45
N ALA A 324 2.12 -9.28 -2.16
CA ALA A 324 3.08 -8.50 -1.40
C ALA A 324 4.20 -9.40 -0.87
N SER A 325 5.37 -8.81 -0.66
CA SER A 325 6.44 -9.44 0.11
C SER A 325 7.14 -8.46 1.02
N CYS A 326 8.00 -8.96 1.91
CA CYS A 326 8.78 -8.14 2.83
C CYS A 326 7.86 -7.13 3.56
N VAL A 327 6.66 -7.63 3.92
CA VAL A 327 5.46 -6.83 4.22
C VAL A 327 5.70 -5.83 5.34
N PHE A 328 5.13 -4.65 5.15
CA PHE A 328 4.81 -3.70 6.19
C PHE A 328 3.40 -3.16 5.93
N PRO A 329 2.55 -3.01 6.97
CA PRO A 329 1.25 -2.37 6.83
C PRO A 329 1.37 -0.94 6.25
N GLU A 330 2.08 -0.05 6.95
CA GLU A 330 2.30 1.33 6.52
C GLU A 330 3.63 1.87 7.06
N VAL A 331 4.14 2.92 6.42
CA VAL A 331 5.37 3.60 6.87
C VAL A 331 5.13 4.30 8.20
N GLY A 332 4.03 5.03 8.32
CA GLY A 332 3.77 6.01 9.38
C GLY A 332 3.82 5.47 10.81
N PHE A 333 3.50 4.18 11.01
CA PHE A 333 3.38 3.59 12.34
C PHE A 333 4.05 2.24 12.45
N ALA A 334 3.65 1.24 11.66
CA ALA A 334 4.22 -0.10 11.73
C ALA A 334 5.76 -0.06 11.64
N THR A 335 6.29 0.70 10.69
CA THR A 335 7.73 0.90 10.51
C THR A 335 8.28 2.01 11.39
N LEU A 336 7.77 3.24 11.30
CA LEU A 336 8.37 4.40 11.98
C LEU A 336 8.49 4.19 13.49
N HIS A 337 7.46 3.66 14.16
CA HIS A 337 7.56 3.37 15.60
C HIS A 337 8.73 2.42 15.90
N THR A 338 8.82 1.32 15.16
CA THR A 338 9.83 0.27 15.38
C THR A 338 11.24 0.81 15.16
N ILE A 339 11.47 1.57 14.09
CA ILE A 339 12.80 2.11 13.78
C ILE A 339 13.20 3.28 14.68
N THR A 340 12.25 4.11 15.13
CA THR A 340 12.56 5.20 16.07
C THR A 340 12.79 4.67 17.49
N ASP A 341 12.08 3.60 17.88
CA ASP A 341 12.35 2.92 19.15
C ASP A 341 13.74 2.26 19.11
N ALA A 342 14.10 1.63 17.99
CA ALA A 342 15.45 1.08 17.80
C ALA A 342 16.52 2.18 17.81
N LEU A 343 16.26 3.35 17.22
CA LEU A 343 17.16 4.51 17.24
C LEU A 343 17.42 5.01 18.67
N LEU A 344 16.40 5.10 19.50
CA LEU A 344 16.56 5.47 20.92
C LEU A 344 17.34 4.40 21.70
N LEU A 345 17.05 3.12 21.48
CA LEU A 345 17.75 2.02 22.14
C LEU A 345 19.22 1.95 21.74
N ASP A 346 19.53 2.12 20.45
CA ASP A 346 20.90 2.16 19.95
C ASP A 346 21.68 3.31 20.59
N HIS A 347 21.10 4.52 20.62
CA HIS A 347 21.69 5.68 21.28
C HIS A 347 21.98 5.43 22.76
N TYR A 348 21.01 4.85 23.50
CA TYR A 348 21.20 4.48 24.89
C TYR A 348 22.35 3.47 25.07
N PHE A 349 22.34 2.36 24.32
CA PHE A 349 23.34 1.30 24.47
C PHE A 349 24.76 1.73 24.11
N GLN A 350 24.93 2.74 23.26
CA GLN A 350 26.25 3.34 23.00
C GLN A 350 26.82 4.09 24.22
N SER A 351 25.96 4.56 25.12
CA SER A 351 26.33 5.32 26.32
C SER A 351 26.26 4.52 27.64
N ALA A 352 25.65 3.32 27.61
CA ALA A 352 25.40 2.48 28.77
C ALA A 352 26.31 1.22 28.78
N PRO A 353 27.56 1.30 29.29
CA PRO A 353 28.44 0.14 29.39
C PRO A 353 27.87 -0.92 30.35
N GLY A 354 28.15 -2.20 30.09
CA GLY A 354 27.76 -3.31 30.97
C GLY A 354 26.54 -4.13 30.52
N TRP A 355 25.97 -3.84 29.35
CA TRP A 355 24.97 -4.67 28.70
C TRP A 355 25.63 -5.75 27.81
N THR A 356 25.28 -7.02 28.02
CA THR A 356 25.63 -8.07 27.06
C THR A 356 24.72 -8.01 25.83
N ASP A 357 25.13 -8.64 24.74
CA ASP A 357 24.32 -8.65 23.51
C ASP A 357 23.00 -9.41 23.69
N GLU A 358 22.98 -10.46 24.51
CA GLU A 358 21.74 -11.18 24.87
C GLU A 358 20.78 -10.28 25.66
N GLN A 359 21.32 -9.41 26.52
CA GLN A 359 20.51 -8.46 27.29
C GLN A 359 19.95 -7.36 26.39
N LYS A 360 20.76 -6.81 25.48
CA LYS A 360 20.30 -5.82 24.47
C LYS A 360 19.21 -6.43 23.59
N GLN A 361 19.44 -7.65 23.10
CA GLN A 361 18.49 -8.39 22.30
C GLN A 361 17.17 -8.61 23.06
N ALA A 362 17.24 -9.06 24.32
CA ALA A 362 16.05 -9.26 25.14
C ALA A 362 15.27 -7.95 25.39
N ALA A 363 15.96 -6.85 25.66
CA ALA A 363 15.32 -5.57 25.92
C ALA A 363 14.70 -4.93 24.66
N ALA A 364 15.32 -5.10 23.49
CA ALA A 364 14.81 -4.62 22.21
C ALA A 364 13.73 -5.54 21.60
N GLY A 365 13.80 -6.84 21.88
CA GLY A 365 12.86 -7.86 21.38
C GLY A 365 13.28 -8.54 20.09
N PHE A 366 14.21 -7.95 19.33
CA PHE A 366 14.63 -8.48 18.02
C PHE A 366 15.31 -9.85 18.12
N GLY A 367 15.28 -10.61 17.02
CA GLY A 367 15.95 -11.92 16.94
C GLY A 367 17.47 -11.86 16.86
N LYS A 368 18.02 -10.71 16.47
CA LYS A 368 19.46 -10.45 16.35
C LYS A 368 19.79 -9.10 16.97
N VAL A 369 20.89 -9.01 17.71
CA VAL A 369 21.35 -7.75 18.31
C VAL A 369 21.70 -6.70 17.25
N GLY A 370 22.23 -7.13 16.09
CA GLY A 370 22.56 -6.25 14.97
C GLY A 370 21.36 -5.48 14.40
N THR A 371 20.14 -6.02 14.55
CA THR A 371 18.90 -5.36 14.14
C THR A 371 18.73 -3.99 14.82
N ILE A 372 19.23 -3.80 16.05
CA ILE A 372 19.11 -2.53 16.77
C ILE A 372 19.79 -1.40 15.97
N ALA A 373 21.07 -1.57 15.64
CA ALA A 373 21.84 -0.57 14.89
C ALA A 373 21.36 -0.44 13.44
N ASN A 374 20.95 -1.54 12.80
CA ASN A 374 20.40 -1.53 11.44
C ASN A 374 19.15 -0.65 11.36
N LEU A 375 18.17 -0.89 12.24
CA LEU A 375 16.93 -0.12 12.29
C LEU A 375 17.16 1.31 12.81
N ALA A 376 18.14 1.54 13.71
CA ALA A 376 18.53 2.89 14.11
C ALA A 376 18.99 3.73 12.91
N GLY A 377 19.78 3.13 12.00
CA GLY A 377 20.15 3.74 10.74
C GLY A 377 18.92 4.20 9.95
N ALA A 378 17.94 3.31 9.76
CA ALA A 378 16.67 3.63 9.09
C ALA A 378 15.81 4.65 9.87
N GLY A 379 15.91 4.67 11.20
CA GLY A 379 15.19 5.59 12.09
C GLY A 379 15.48 7.06 11.81
N ARG A 380 16.63 7.38 11.21
CA ARG A 380 17.00 8.76 10.82
C ARG A 380 16.12 9.37 9.73
N ARG A 381 15.10 8.66 9.23
CA ARG A 381 14.05 9.17 8.33
C ARG A 381 13.19 10.28 8.94
N ILE A 382 13.23 10.45 10.26
CA ILE A 382 12.56 11.54 10.96
C ILE A 382 13.44 12.80 11.09
N ASP A 383 14.71 12.73 10.68
CA ASP A 383 15.64 13.85 10.72
C ASP A 383 15.61 14.61 9.37
N PRO A 384 15.22 15.89 9.36
CA PRO A 384 15.05 16.69 8.14
C PRO A 384 16.36 16.91 7.36
N ARG A 385 17.51 16.54 7.91
CA ARG A 385 18.85 16.84 7.36
C ARG A 385 19.52 15.63 6.71
N VAL A 386 19.11 14.40 7.05
CA VAL A 386 19.93 13.20 6.81
C VAL A 386 19.78 12.66 5.39
N TYR A 387 18.55 12.63 4.87
CA TYR A 387 18.26 11.90 3.64
C TYR A 387 17.81 12.78 2.46
N CYS A 388 18.24 14.05 2.42
CA CYS A 388 18.03 14.86 1.23
C CYS A 388 18.68 14.20 0.00
N PRO A 389 17.96 14.13 -1.15
CA PRO A 389 18.53 13.57 -2.36
C PRO A 389 19.75 14.39 -2.80
N GLY A 390 20.74 13.72 -3.40
CA GLY A 390 21.97 14.38 -3.88
C GLY A 390 21.69 15.49 -4.89
N GLN A 391 20.59 15.35 -5.64
CA GLN A 391 20.14 16.26 -6.69
C GLN A 391 19.52 17.56 -6.15
N LEU A 392 19.06 17.59 -4.89
CA LEU A 392 18.56 18.81 -4.25
C LEU A 392 19.76 19.68 -3.83
N PRO A 393 19.94 20.89 -4.37
CA PRO A 393 21.09 21.74 -4.04
C PRO A 393 21.20 22.04 -2.55
N VAL A 394 22.42 22.09 -2.01
CA VAL A 394 22.68 22.24 -0.56
C VAL A 394 22.06 23.52 -0.01
N GLU A 395 22.11 24.61 -0.76
CA GLU A 395 21.53 25.90 -0.43
C GLU A 395 19.99 25.91 -0.38
N GLN A 396 19.33 24.89 -0.93
CA GLN A 396 17.88 24.73 -0.83
C GLN A 396 17.46 23.84 0.33
N ARG A 397 18.40 23.10 0.95
CA ARG A 397 18.11 22.17 2.04
C ARG A 397 17.93 22.91 3.36
N TYR A 398 17.10 22.36 4.23
CA TYR A 398 16.92 22.85 5.59
C TYR A 398 18.24 22.80 6.37
N ASP A 399 18.59 23.91 6.99
CA ASP A 399 19.60 24.00 8.03
C ASP A 399 19.08 24.94 9.13
N PRO A 400 19.07 24.51 10.40
CA PRO A 400 18.42 25.28 11.47
C PRO A 400 19.04 26.67 11.72
N VAL A 401 20.26 26.92 11.22
CA VAL A 401 20.99 28.18 11.44
C VAL A 401 21.04 29.03 10.16
N THR A 402 21.44 28.41 9.05
CA THR A 402 21.79 29.10 7.80
C THR A 402 20.66 29.10 6.79
N ASN A 403 19.72 28.15 6.87
CA ASN A 403 18.55 28.08 5.97
C ASN A 403 17.32 27.45 6.66
N PRO A 404 16.74 28.11 7.67
CA PRO A 404 15.63 27.54 8.44
C PRO A 404 14.33 27.39 7.64
N GLY A 405 14.23 28.01 6.47
CA GLY A 405 13.10 27.86 5.54
C GLY A 405 13.35 26.87 4.40
N GLY A 406 14.48 26.15 4.42
CA GLY A 406 14.83 25.19 3.38
C GLY A 406 13.97 23.93 3.38
N ALA A 407 14.13 23.13 2.33
CA ALA A 407 13.48 21.84 2.13
C ALA A 407 13.87 20.87 3.26
N ARG A 408 12.86 20.43 4.03
CA ARG A 408 13.00 19.49 5.15
C ARG A 408 12.83 18.07 4.62
N CYS A 409 13.90 17.29 4.64
CA CYS A 409 13.99 15.97 4.01
C CYS A 409 13.69 14.83 4.99
N ASP A 410 12.52 14.89 5.61
CA ASP A 410 12.00 13.84 6.47
C ASP A 410 10.61 13.36 6.04
N VAL A 411 10.26 12.19 6.57
CA VAL A 411 9.02 11.47 6.24
C VAL A 411 7.73 12.23 6.58
N TYR A 412 7.76 13.17 7.54
CA TYR A 412 6.58 13.93 7.94
C TYR A 412 6.43 15.17 7.08
N ASP A 413 7.51 15.92 6.84
CA ASP A 413 7.47 17.13 6.00
C ASP A 413 7.13 16.80 4.53
N HIS A 414 7.55 15.64 4.02
CA HIS A 414 7.12 15.15 2.70
C HIS A 414 5.61 14.83 2.61
N GLN A 415 4.95 14.66 3.76
CA GLN A 415 3.52 14.40 3.89
C GLN A 415 2.80 15.56 4.60
N VAL A 416 3.32 16.78 4.51
CA VAL A 416 2.80 17.94 5.25
C VAL A 416 1.34 18.27 4.93
N ASN A 417 0.85 17.97 3.73
CA ASN A 417 -0.57 18.14 3.38
C ASN A 417 -1.47 17.19 4.19
N VAL A 418 -0.96 16.00 4.51
CA VAL A 418 -1.63 15.04 5.37
C VAL A 418 -1.60 15.51 6.83
N TRP A 419 -0.42 15.82 7.35
CA TRP A 419 -0.26 16.07 8.78
C TRP A 419 -0.64 17.49 9.21
N GLY A 420 -0.60 18.45 8.29
CA GLY A 420 -0.64 19.87 8.57
C GLY A 420 0.65 20.36 9.23
N LYS A 421 0.76 21.69 9.38
CA LYS A 421 1.92 22.35 10.00
C LYS A 421 1.68 22.68 11.47
N ASP A 422 2.73 22.60 12.25
CA ASP A 422 2.81 23.23 13.57
C ASP A 422 2.89 24.76 13.39
N PRO A 423 2.01 25.56 14.01
CA PRO A 423 1.96 27.00 13.80
C PRO A 423 3.14 27.76 14.44
N VAL A 424 3.88 27.14 15.35
CA VAL A 424 5.04 27.71 16.04
C VAL A 424 6.32 27.42 15.26
N THR A 425 6.53 26.17 14.84
CA THR A 425 7.78 25.76 14.17
C THR A 425 7.70 25.83 12.64
N GLY A 426 6.50 25.74 12.07
CA GLY A 426 6.28 25.66 10.62
C GLY A 426 6.55 24.27 10.01
N ALA A 427 7.08 23.33 10.78
CA ALA A 427 7.32 21.94 10.36
C ALA A 427 6.02 21.11 10.38
N ALA A 428 6.02 19.96 9.70
CA ALA A 428 4.91 19.02 9.75
C ALA A 428 4.62 18.53 11.19
N ARG A 429 3.34 18.39 11.53
CA ARG A 429 2.91 17.77 12.78
C ARG A 429 3.30 16.29 12.76
N ARG A 430 3.74 15.75 13.90
CA ARG A 430 4.23 14.36 13.98
C ARG A 430 3.34 13.51 14.88
N PRO A 431 2.72 12.43 14.37
CA PRO A 431 2.03 11.46 15.21
C PRO A 431 3.04 10.46 15.84
N LEU A 432 4.14 10.94 16.42
CA LEU A 432 5.20 10.13 17.02
C LEU A 432 5.21 10.24 18.54
N ASP A 433 5.06 9.12 19.26
CA ASP A 433 5.00 9.11 20.73
C ASP A 433 5.88 8.01 21.33
N ASN A 434 6.53 8.29 22.45
CA ASN A 434 7.11 7.25 23.31
C ASN A 434 6.83 7.47 24.82
N VAL A 435 5.82 8.26 25.17
CA VAL A 435 5.45 8.53 26.57
C VAL A 435 4.84 7.29 27.21
N GLY A 436 5.34 6.90 28.38
CA GLY A 436 4.80 5.77 29.14
C GLY A 436 5.22 4.38 28.64
N ILE A 437 5.98 4.28 27.55
CA ILE A 437 6.54 3.02 27.05
C ILE A 437 7.65 2.54 27.98
N GLN A 438 7.52 1.30 28.45
CA GLN A 438 8.47 0.63 29.34
C GLN A 438 9.39 -0.29 28.53
N TYR A 439 10.47 0.25 27.97
CA TYR A 439 11.41 -0.55 27.18
C TYR A 439 12.05 -1.64 28.06
N GLY A 440 12.12 -2.87 27.54
CA GLY A 440 12.67 -4.02 28.27
C GLY A 440 11.76 -4.62 29.36
N LEU A 441 10.46 -4.31 29.41
CA LEU A 441 9.57 -4.82 30.46
C LEU A 441 9.50 -6.36 30.50
N ASP A 442 9.32 -7.03 29.36
CA ASP A 442 9.31 -8.50 29.33
C ASP A 442 10.69 -9.09 29.65
N ALA A 443 11.77 -8.43 29.25
CA ALA A 443 13.14 -8.83 29.61
C ALA A 443 13.35 -8.77 31.14
N LEU A 444 12.82 -7.74 31.80
CA LEU A 444 12.84 -7.63 33.26
C LEU A 444 12.03 -8.75 33.90
N ASN A 445 10.79 -8.94 33.43
CA ASN A 445 9.85 -9.91 34.00
C ASN A 445 10.29 -11.37 33.77
N SER A 446 11.13 -11.63 32.77
CA SER A 446 11.76 -12.92 32.51
C SER A 446 13.13 -13.09 33.18
N GLY A 447 13.61 -12.09 33.93
CA GLY A 447 14.89 -12.13 34.63
C GLY A 447 16.12 -12.04 33.73
N LYS A 448 15.95 -11.62 32.47
CA LYS A 448 17.05 -11.46 31.50
C LYS A 448 17.85 -10.18 31.74
N ILE A 449 17.22 -9.16 32.32
CA ILE A 449 17.87 -7.92 32.76
C ILE A 449 17.56 -7.64 34.22
N THR A 450 18.42 -6.87 34.89
CA THR A 450 18.21 -6.50 36.29
C THR A 450 17.21 -5.34 36.43
N ALA A 451 16.66 -5.16 37.63
CA ALA A 451 15.85 -4.00 37.96
C ALA A 451 16.61 -2.68 37.74
N ASP A 452 17.90 -2.64 38.04
CA ASP A 452 18.73 -1.43 37.85
C ASP A 452 18.94 -1.13 36.36
N GLN A 453 19.20 -2.15 35.53
CA GLN A 453 19.28 -2.00 34.07
C GLN A 453 17.96 -1.46 33.47
N PHE A 454 16.83 -2.00 33.91
CA PHE A 454 15.52 -1.55 33.45
C PHE A 454 15.22 -0.09 33.85
N LEU A 455 15.57 0.30 35.08
CA LEU A 455 15.37 1.66 35.57
C LEU A 455 16.28 2.66 34.87
N ASP A 456 17.56 2.31 34.68
CA ASP A 456 18.52 3.17 33.99
C ASP A 456 18.08 3.45 32.55
N LEU A 457 17.72 2.39 31.80
CA LEU A 457 17.18 2.50 30.45
C LEU A 457 15.98 3.45 30.40
N ASN A 458 14.96 3.22 31.22
CA ASN A 458 13.72 3.99 31.11
C ASN A 458 13.82 5.43 31.63
N ARG A 459 14.85 5.74 32.42
CA ARG A 459 15.16 7.11 32.87
C ARG A 459 15.96 7.92 31.86
N THR A 460 16.79 7.26 31.04
CA THR A 460 17.79 7.93 30.21
C THR A 460 17.48 7.89 28.72
N VAL A 461 16.65 6.95 28.26
CA VAL A 461 16.32 6.75 26.83
C VAL A 461 15.80 7.99 26.10
N GLY A 462 15.12 8.90 26.81
CA GLY A 462 14.69 10.19 26.25
C GLY A 462 13.73 10.09 25.07
N GLY A 463 13.84 11.03 24.15
CA GLY A 463 13.02 11.18 22.95
C GLY A 463 13.68 12.11 21.92
N PHE A 464 12.86 12.67 21.04
CA PHE A 464 13.30 13.48 19.90
C PHE A 464 12.63 14.86 19.91
N ASP A 465 13.41 15.91 19.63
CA ASP A 465 12.85 17.22 19.26
C ASP A 465 12.38 17.23 17.78
N THR A 466 11.93 18.39 17.29
CA THR A 466 11.39 18.55 15.92
C THR A 466 12.41 18.24 14.81
N ASP A 467 13.70 18.40 15.07
CA ASP A 467 14.78 18.11 14.12
C ASP A 467 15.46 16.77 14.42
N ALA A 468 14.78 15.90 15.19
CA ALA A 468 15.23 14.57 15.59
C ALA A 468 16.51 14.56 16.44
N ASN A 469 16.87 15.67 17.10
CA ASN A 469 17.94 15.62 18.09
C ASN A 469 17.46 14.86 19.33
N PHE A 470 18.36 14.06 19.92
CA PHE A 470 18.07 13.35 21.17
C PHE A 470 17.91 14.35 22.32
N VAL A 471 16.80 14.25 23.04
CA VAL A 471 16.49 15.10 24.19
C VAL A 471 16.09 14.24 25.40
N PRO A 472 16.32 14.70 26.64
CA PRO A 472 15.93 13.94 27.83
C PRO A 472 14.42 13.72 27.96
N ALA A 473 13.62 14.61 27.38
CA ALA A 473 12.17 14.48 27.39
C ALA A 473 11.70 13.44 26.36
N ARG A 474 10.67 12.67 26.72
CA ARG A 474 10.02 11.73 25.80
C ARG A 474 9.26 12.48 24.71
N THR A 475 9.24 11.93 23.50
CA THR A 475 8.51 12.44 22.34
C THR A 475 7.01 12.33 22.57
N VAL A 476 6.29 13.42 22.34
CA VAL A 476 4.83 13.49 22.47
C VAL A 476 4.21 13.65 21.09
N ALA A 477 3.28 12.77 20.72
CA ALA A 477 2.57 12.87 19.45
C ALA A 477 1.59 14.04 19.42
N ASP A 478 1.49 14.71 18.26
CA ASP A 478 0.53 15.79 18.04
C ASP A 478 -0.92 15.24 17.99
N PRO A 479 -1.86 15.77 18.78
CA PRO A 479 -3.25 15.30 18.82
C PRO A 479 -4.01 15.42 17.49
N SER A 480 -3.70 16.43 16.67
CA SER A 480 -4.35 16.62 15.37
C SER A 480 -3.83 15.61 14.36
N ALA A 481 -2.51 15.34 14.37
CA ALA A 481 -1.91 14.31 13.53
C ALA A 481 -2.43 12.91 13.92
N ILE A 482 -2.60 12.62 15.21
CA ILE A 482 -3.25 11.38 15.69
C ILE A 482 -4.66 11.25 15.12
N SER A 483 -5.48 12.30 15.24
CA SER A 483 -6.87 12.29 14.76
C SER A 483 -6.93 12.08 13.25
N THR A 484 -6.05 12.74 12.51
CA THR A 484 -5.91 12.57 11.06
C THR A 484 -5.57 11.13 10.72
N ALA A 485 -4.52 10.58 11.34
CA ALA A 485 -4.03 9.24 11.05
C ALA A 485 -5.11 8.16 11.12
N TYR A 486 -5.93 8.20 12.17
CA TYR A 486 -7.03 7.23 12.35
C TYR A 486 -8.20 7.48 11.39
N ARG A 487 -8.61 8.73 11.17
CA ARG A 487 -9.79 9.02 10.35
C ARG A 487 -9.56 8.81 8.86
N THR A 488 -8.34 8.99 8.39
CA THR A 488 -8.00 8.99 6.96
C THR A 488 -7.16 7.79 6.53
N GLY A 489 -7.06 6.75 7.37
CA GLY A 489 -6.42 5.48 7.00
C GLY A 489 -4.89 5.50 6.91
N GLN A 490 -4.25 6.62 7.24
CA GLN A 490 -2.78 6.68 7.28
C GLN A 490 -2.18 5.71 8.30
N LEU A 491 -2.93 5.38 9.34
CA LEU A 491 -2.78 4.13 10.06
C LEU A 491 -3.78 3.14 9.46
N ILE A 492 -3.28 2.10 8.76
CA ILE A 492 -4.14 1.14 8.08
C ILE A 492 -5.17 0.55 9.05
N ASN A 493 -6.43 0.56 8.63
CA ASN A 493 -7.55 0.01 9.38
C ASN A 493 -7.68 -1.50 9.13
N GLY A 494 -7.59 -1.91 7.86
CA GLY A 494 -7.84 -3.27 7.38
C GLY A 494 -9.31 -3.56 7.06
N GLY A 495 -10.23 -2.67 7.46
CA GLY A 495 -11.68 -2.76 7.22
C GLY A 495 -12.18 -1.91 6.06
N GLY A 496 -11.30 -1.19 5.37
CA GLY A 496 -11.61 -0.46 4.14
C GLY A 496 -11.70 -1.43 2.95
N GLY A 497 -11.04 -1.11 1.84
CA GLY A 497 -11.05 -2.01 0.68
C GLY A 497 -10.36 -3.35 0.95
N LEU A 498 -9.38 -3.41 1.88
CA LEU A 498 -8.71 -4.66 2.25
C LEU A 498 -9.65 -5.71 2.84
N ALA A 499 -10.80 -5.31 3.39
CA ALA A 499 -11.83 -6.25 3.82
C ALA A 499 -12.33 -7.13 2.66
N SER A 500 -12.19 -6.69 1.42
CA SER A 500 -12.68 -7.42 0.23
C SER A 500 -11.60 -7.72 -0.81
N THR A 501 -10.33 -7.55 -0.47
CA THR A 501 -9.20 -7.84 -1.37
C THR A 501 -8.52 -9.15 -0.97
N PRO A 502 -8.30 -10.11 -1.90
CA PRO A 502 -7.45 -11.27 -1.67
C PRO A 502 -5.98 -10.86 -1.59
N ILE A 503 -5.28 -11.37 -0.58
CA ILE A 503 -3.90 -11.00 -0.26
C ILE A 503 -3.02 -12.25 -0.24
N ILE A 504 -2.00 -12.25 -1.07
CA ILE A 504 -0.83 -13.12 -0.93
C ILE A 504 0.25 -12.34 -0.18
N ASP A 505 0.55 -12.75 1.04
CA ASP A 505 1.72 -12.30 1.80
C ASP A 505 2.82 -13.35 1.65
N TYR A 506 3.73 -13.11 0.71
CA TYR A 506 4.91 -13.94 0.51
C TYR A 506 6.08 -13.40 1.34
N ARG A 507 6.87 -14.29 1.95
CA ARG A 507 8.04 -13.89 2.74
C ARG A 507 9.23 -14.74 2.40
N GLN A 508 10.33 -14.06 2.08
CA GLN A 508 11.64 -14.58 2.41
C GLN A 508 11.97 -14.17 3.85
N TYR A 509 12.43 -15.11 4.66
CA TYR A 509 12.69 -14.89 6.07
C TYR A 509 14.09 -14.30 6.30
N TRP A 510 14.14 -13.00 6.60
CA TRP A 510 15.40 -12.21 6.69
C TRP A 510 15.79 -11.92 8.15
N ASP A 511 14.92 -12.21 9.12
CA ASP A 511 15.17 -11.98 10.55
C ASP A 511 16.43 -12.70 11.09
N GLU A 512 16.93 -13.73 10.39
CA GLU A 512 18.15 -14.47 10.77
C GLU A 512 19.46 -13.81 10.35
N LEU A 513 19.41 -12.78 9.51
CA LEU A 513 20.63 -12.16 8.98
C LEU A 513 21.52 -11.67 10.15
N PRO A 514 22.83 -11.98 10.17
CA PRO A 514 23.69 -11.69 11.32
C PRO A 514 23.73 -10.22 11.74
N ASN A 515 23.67 -9.31 10.75
CA ASN A 515 23.66 -7.86 10.97
C ASN A 515 22.24 -7.30 11.19
N GLY A 516 21.24 -8.17 11.30
CA GLY A 516 19.83 -7.81 11.33
C GLY A 516 19.30 -7.30 10.00
N ASP A 517 17.98 -7.17 9.94
CA ASP A 517 17.26 -6.65 8.79
C ASP A 517 15.96 -5.95 9.25
N ILE A 518 15.50 -4.99 8.44
CA ILE A 518 14.27 -4.22 8.72
C ILE A 518 12.99 -5.00 8.38
N HIS A 519 13.04 -5.99 7.49
CA HIS A 519 11.87 -6.73 7.01
C HIS A 519 11.42 -7.83 7.97
N LEU A 520 11.29 -7.46 9.25
CA LEU A 520 10.92 -8.36 10.33
C LEU A 520 9.55 -9.01 10.08
N ILE A 521 9.46 -10.33 10.23
CA ILE A 521 8.25 -11.09 9.89
C ILE A 521 7.03 -10.67 10.73
N PHE A 522 7.23 -10.09 11.92
CA PHE A 522 6.11 -9.63 12.75
C PHE A 522 5.23 -8.58 12.05
N HIS A 523 5.75 -7.87 11.05
CA HIS A 523 4.96 -6.91 10.27
C HIS A 523 3.82 -7.57 9.48
N SER A 524 3.99 -8.82 9.02
CA SER A 524 2.90 -9.60 8.43
C SER A 524 1.80 -9.88 9.47
N PHE A 525 2.20 -10.24 10.69
CA PHE A 525 1.25 -10.42 11.79
C PHE A 525 0.62 -9.11 12.27
N SER A 526 1.30 -7.98 12.08
CA SER A 526 0.74 -6.65 12.31
C SER A 526 -0.41 -6.35 11.35
N LEU A 527 -0.28 -6.69 10.06
CA LEU A 527 -1.36 -6.58 9.07
C LEU A 527 -2.51 -7.53 9.41
N ARG A 528 -2.20 -8.81 9.60
CA ARG A 528 -3.17 -9.86 9.96
C ARG A 528 -4.04 -9.49 11.15
N GLU A 529 -3.42 -8.99 12.21
CA GLU A 529 -4.17 -8.63 13.42
C GLU A 529 -5.08 -7.41 13.20
N ARG A 530 -4.71 -6.47 12.32
CA ARG A 530 -5.58 -5.35 11.95
C ARG A 530 -6.78 -5.81 11.11
N LEU A 531 -6.56 -6.70 10.13
CA LEU A 531 -7.65 -7.37 9.40
C LEU A 531 -8.62 -8.05 10.37
N ARG A 532 -8.11 -8.82 11.35
CA ARG A 532 -8.95 -9.49 12.36
C ARG A 532 -9.72 -8.51 13.22
N LYS A 533 -9.08 -7.44 13.69
CA LYS A 533 -9.75 -6.41 14.51
C LYS A 533 -10.86 -5.69 13.74
N ALA A 534 -10.66 -5.43 12.45
CA ALA A 534 -11.62 -4.71 11.62
C ALA A 534 -12.76 -5.61 11.10
N ASN A 535 -12.44 -6.84 10.70
CA ASN A 535 -13.35 -7.72 9.94
C ASN A 535 -13.86 -8.92 10.74
N GLY A 536 -13.25 -9.23 11.89
CA GLY A 536 -13.51 -10.44 12.69
C GLY A 536 -12.63 -11.64 12.30
N ASP A 537 -12.02 -11.61 11.12
CA ASP A 537 -11.06 -12.59 10.63
C ASP A 537 -10.02 -11.97 9.66
N ALA A 538 -9.10 -12.79 9.16
CA ALA A 538 -8.14 -12.44 8.12
C ALA A 538 -8.06 -13.55 7.05
N ALA A 539 -9.18 -14.23 6.79
CA ALA A 539 -9.20 -15.40 5.91
C ALA A 539 -8.96 -15.06 4.43
N ASN A 540 -9.03 -13.77 4.09
CA ASN A 540 -8.65 -13.22 2.79
C ASN A 540 -7.13 -13.04 2.62
N GLU A 541 -6.33 -13.30 3.65
CA GLU A 541 -4.87 -13.33 3.58
C GLU A 541 -4.35 -14.77 3.51
N VAL A 542 -3.24 -14.96 2.79
CA VAL A 542 -2.47 -16.21 2.72
C VAL A 542 -1.00 -15.88 2.93
N MET A 543 -0.44 -16.37 4.04
CA MET A 543 0.99 -16.23 4.32
C MET A 543 1.79 -17.43 3.80
N LEU A 544 2.82 -17.15 2.99
CA LEU A 544 3.72 -18.12 2.37
C LEU A 544 5.18 -17.78 2.72
N VAL A 545 5.84 -18.57 3.56
CA VAL A 545 7.18 -18.25 4.09
C VAL A 545 8.26 -19.20 3.55
N GLN A 546 9.36 -18.66 3.03
CA GLN A 546 10.55 -19.41 2.62
C GLN A 546 11.80 -18.88 3.35
N ALA A 547 12.89 -19.66 3.30
CA ALA A 547 14.19 -19.22 3.78
C ALA A 547 14.67 -17.96 3.05
N GLY A 548 15.50 -17.15 3.72
CA GLY A 548 16.02 -15.90 3.17
C GLY A 548 16.84 -16.08 1.88
N ASP A 549 17.48 -17.22 1.72
CA ASP A 549 18.30 -17.61 0.57
C ASP A 549 17.53 -18.39 -0.51
N ALA A 550 16.21 -18.51 -0.40
CA ALA A 550 15.39 -19.18 -1.40
C ALA A 550 15.60 -18.54 -2.80
N PRO A 551 15.78 -19.35 -3.86
CA PRO A 551 16.09 -18.85 -5.19
C PRO A 551 14.92 -18.06 -5.79
N GLY A 552 15.25 -17.09 -6.65
CA GLY A 552 14.27 -16.29 -7.40
C GLY A 552 13.74 -15.06 -6.66
N GLY A 553 13.89 -14.97 -5.33
CA GLY A 553 13.50 -13.77 -4.58
C GLY A 553 12.02 -13.40 -4.74
N PHE A 554 11.72 -12.09 -4.65
CA PHE A 554 10.40 -11.55 -4.99
C PHE A 554 10.27 -11.28 -6.49
N SER A 555 10.21 -12.36 -7.29
CA SER A 555 10.01 -12.35 -8.74
C SER A 555 9.26 -13.61 -9.14
N THR A 556 8.63 -13.62 -10.33
CA THR A 556 7.98 -14.83 -10.87
C THR A 556 8.97 -15.94 -11.26
N THR A 557 10.28 -15.67 -11.23
CA THR A 557 11.31 -16.72 -11.30
C THR A 557 11.31 -17.63 -10.07
N ASN A 558 10.71 -17.17 -8.96
CA ASN A 558 10.39 -18.02 -7.82
C ASN A 558 9.09 -18.80 -8.09
N PRO A 559 9.13 -20.15 -8.12
CA PRO A 559 7.96 -20.96 -8.42
C PRO A 559 6.81 -20.77 -7.42
N VAL A 560 7.10 -20.46 -6.14
CA VAL A 560 6.06 -20.21 -5.14
C VAL A 560 5.24 -18.97 -5.51
N LEU A 561 5.89 -17.91 -5.98
CA LEU A 561 5.22 -16.68 -6.42
C LEU A 561 4.50 -16.85 -7.76
N ALA A 562 5.08 -17.59 -8.71
CA ALA A 562 4.44 -17.92 -9.97
C ALA A 562 3.13 -18.71 -9.76
N ASP A 563 3.16 -19.70 -8.86
CA ASP A 563 2.00 -20.50 -8.50
C ASP A 563 0.97 -19.66 -7.72
N ALA A 564 1.43 -18.80 -6.80
CA ALA A 564 0.56 -17.92 -6.04
C ALA A 564 -0.17 -16.89 -6.92
N LEU A 565 0.51 -16.30 -7.91
CA LEU A 565 -0.13 -15.42 -8.89
C LEU A 565 -1.22 -16.16 -9.70
N THR A 566 -0.93 -17.39 -10.12
CA THR A 566 -1.91 -18.25 -10.82
C THR A 566 -3.13 -18.54 -9.93
N ALA A 567 -2.89 -18.88 -8.67
CA ALA A 567 -3.95 -19.15 -7.72
C ALA A 567 -4.78 -17.90 -7.38
N LEU A 568 -4.15 -16.73 -7.32
CA LEU A 568 -4.81 -15.44 -7.12
C LEU A 568 -5.75 -15.13 -8.29
N ASP A 569 -5.31 -15.32 -9.54
CA ASP A 569 -6.17 -15.20 -10.73
C ASP A 569 -7.41 -16.08 -10.62
N HIS A 570 -7.24 -17.36 -10.25
CA HIS A 570 -8.38 -18.27 -10.08
C HIS A 570 -9.31 -17.86 -8.94
N TRP A 571 -8.76 -17.32 -7.85
CA TRP A 571 -9.54 -16.82 -6.73
C TRP A 571 -10.42 -15.63 -7.15
N MET A 572 -9.83 -14.64 -7.82
CA MET A 572 -10.55 -13.46 -8.28
C MET A 572 -11.60 -13.83 -9.33
N ASP A 573 -11.26 -14.69 -10.30
CA ASP A 573 -12.23 -15.17 -11.32
C ASP A 573 -13.43 -15.89 -10.70
N ALA A 574 -13.19 -16.75 -9.72
CA ALA A 574 -14.26 -17.45 -9.02
C ALA A 574 -15.11 -16.48 -8.18
N ALA A 575 -14.51 -15.45 -7.58
CA ALA A 575 -15.22 -14.43 -6.83
C ALA A 575 -16.08 -13.53 -7.74
N ASP A 576 -15.59 -13.17 -8.93
CA ASP A 576 -16.33 -12.37 -9.92
C ASP A 576 -17.51 -13.14 -10.52
N ALA A 577 -17.33 -14.44 -10.77
CA ALA A 577 -18.38 -15.32 -11.27
C ALA A 577 -19.47 -15.63 -10.22
N ASP A 578 -19.22 -15.34 -8.94
CA ASP A 578 -20.13 -15.70 -7.86
C ASP A 578 -21.25 -14.68 -7.64
N THR A 579 -22.43 -15.05 -8.12
CA THR A 579 -23.68 -14.28 -7.97
C THR A 579 -24.48 -14.58 -6.70
N ARG A 580 -23.99 -15.49 -5.83
CA ARG A 580 -24.69 -15.84 -4.59
C ARG A 580 -24.75 -14.63 -3.64
N PRO A 581 -25.86 -14.43 -2.90
CA PRO A 581 -26.02 -13.30 -1.99
C PRO A 581 -24.99 -13.34 -0.84
N GLY A 582 -24.60 -12.16 -0.35
CA GLY A 582 -23.68 -11.99 0.78
C GLY A 582 -22.81 -10.75 0.63
N SER A 583 -21.95 -10.47 1.63
CA SER A 583 -20.96 -9.40 1.53
C SER A 583 -19.86 -9.76 0.52
N SER A 584 -19.15 -8.74 0.01
CA SER A 584 -17.95 -8.90 -0.81
C SER A 584 -16.89 -9.76 -0.10
N HIS A 585 -16.68 -9.54 1.20
CA HIS A 585 -15.80 -10.35 2.04
C HIS A 585 -16.22 -11.82 2.04
N ALA A 586 -17.49 -12.12 2.35
CA ALA A 586 -17.99 -13.50 2.36
C ALA A 586 -17.92 -14.15 0.96
N ARG A 587 -18.03 -13.36 -0.11
CA ARG A 587 -17.86 -13.81 -1.50
C ARG A 587 -16.42 -14.17 -1.78
N LEU A 588 -15.49 -13.36 -1.34
CA LEU A 588 -14.09 -13.66 -1.47
C LEU A 588 -13.74 -14.96 -0.74
N LEU A 589 -14.10 -15.09 0.54
CA LEU A 589 -13.69 -16.22 1.37
C LEU A 589 -14.16 -17.57 0.83
N ARG A 590 -15.41 -17.67 0.38
CA ARG A 590 -15.99 -18.93 -0.11
C ARG A 590 -15.48 -19.36 -1.50
N ASN A 591 -14.80 -18.47 -2.21
CA ASN A 591 -14.20 -18.75 -3.52
C ASN A 591 -12.66 -18.89 -3.45
N LYS A 592 -12.07 -18.88 -2.24
CA LYS A 592 -10.64 -19.12 -2.04
C LYS A 592 -10.26 -20.52 -2.53
N PRO A 593 -9.29 -20.67 -3.45
CA PRO A 593 -8.85 -21.98 -3.92
C PRO A 593 -8.28 -22.82 -2.78
N THR A 594 -8.68 -24.09 -2.71
CA THR A 594 -8.16 -25.03 -1.68
C THR A 594 -6.68 -25.35 -1.86
N SER A 595 -6.14 -25.20 -3.08
CA SER A 595 -4.72 -25.32 -3.38
C SER A 595 -3.89 -24.19 -2.75
N LEU A 596 -4.51 -23.04 -2.49
CA LEU A 596 -3.87 -21.86 -1.91
C LEU A 596 -3.94 -21.91 -0.37
N ALA A 597 -3.27 -22.90 0.20
CA ALA A 597 -3.12 -23.07 1.64
C ALA A 597 -1.89 -22.32 2.15
N GLU A 598 -2.02 -21.71 3.34
CA GLU A 598 -0.91 -21.15 4.11
C GLU A 598 0.16 -22.19 4.41
N GLY A 599 1.39 -21.72 4.58
CA GLY A 599 2.47 -22.60 4.97
C GLY A 599 3.84 -21.96 4.84
N CYS A 600 4.84 -22.78 5.14
CA CYS A 600 6.23 -22.44 4.94
C CYS A 600 6.96 -23.56 4.19
N TRP A 601 8.14 -23.28 3.66
CA TRP A 601 8.99 -24.29 3.04
C TRP A 601 10.15 -24.62 3.96
N SER A 602 10.51 -25.89 4.10
CA SER A 602 11.79 -26.24 4.74
C SER A 602 12.97 -25.78 3.86
N PRO A 603 14.20 -25.69 4.41
CA PRO A 603 15.40 -25.44 3.61
C PRO A 603 15.58 -26.44 2.45
N GLU A 604 15.08 -27.66 2.59
CA GLU A 604 15.09 -28.71 1.56
C GLU A 604 13.96 -28.57 0.51
N GLY A 605 13.07 -27.59 0.68
CA GLY A 605 11.97 -27.30 -0.25
C GLY A 605 10.66 -28.05 0.04
N GLU A 606 10.53 -28.74 1.17
CA GLU A 606 9.26 -29.36 1.59
C GLU A 606 8.25 -28.27 1.97
N LYS A 607 7.08 -28.19 1.31
CA LYS A 607 5.99 -27.33 1.77
C LYS A 607 5.34 -27.94 3.02
N ILE A 608 5.46 -27.24 4.14
CA ILE A 608 4.75 -27.50 5.39
C ILE A 608 3.45 -26.69 5.36
N VAL A 609 2.33 -27.37 5.15
CA VAL A 609 0.99 -26.75 5.16
C VAL A 609 0.55 -26.56 6.61
N GLU A 610 0.59 -25.32 7.08
CA GLU A 610 0.31 -24.96 8.46
C GLU A 610 -0.11 -23.49 8.53
N THR A 611 -1.13 -23.19 9.34
CA THR A 611 -1.54 -21.81 9.63
C THR A 611 -0.39 -21.06 10.28
N GLN A 612 -0.03 -19.90 9.72
CA GLN A 612 1.04 -19.09 10.30
C GLN A 612 0.56 -18.43 11.60
N VAL A 613 1.33 -18.58 12.68
CA VAL A 613 1.02 -17.98 13.99
C VAL A 613 2.19 -17.13 14.49
N ASN A 614 1.87 -16.08 15.25
CA ASN A 614 2.86 -15.23 15.88
C ASN A 614 3.45 -15.94 17.11
N GLY A 615 4.65 -16.51 16.96
CA GLY A 615 5.32 -17.23 18.04
C GLY A 615 6.72 -17.73 17.68
N ILE A 616 7.36 -18.36 18.67
CA ILE A 616 8.72 -18.90 18.58
C ILE A 616 8.65 -20.36 19.01
N GLY A 617 9.00 -21.29 18.10
CA GLY A 617 8.96 -22.73 18.38
C GLY A 617 7.57 -23.30 18.72
N THR A 618 6.49 -22.55 18.46
CA THR A 618 5.10 -22.96 18.73
C THR A 618 4.53 -23.91 17.70
N THR A 619 5.12 -23.91 16.50
CA THR A 619 4.72 -24.73 15.36
C THR A 619 5.96 -25.18 14.57
N ARG A 620 5.76 -26.03 13.55
CA ARG A 620 6.88 -26.46 12.68
C ARG A 620 7.42 -25.25 11.92
N CYS A 621 6.54 -24.39 11.39
CA CYS A 621 6.94 -23.15 10.74
C CYS A 621 7.60 -22.15 11.70
N ASN A 622 7.14 -21.99 12.95
CA ASN A 622 7.81 -21.09 13.92
C ASN A 622 9.12 -21.64 14.48
N THR A 623 9.40 -22.93 14.29
CA THR A 623 10.70 -23.51 14.59
C THR A 623 11.72 -23.14 13.52
N LEU A 624 11.30 -23.12 12.25
CA LEU A 624 12.14 -22.70 11.12
C LEU A 624 12.26 -21.18 11.02
N TYR A 625 11.14 -20.48 11.27
CA TYR A 625 10.97 -19.04 11.06
C TYR A 625 10.31 -18.41 12.29
N PRO A 626 11.07 -18.23 13.41
CA PRO A 626 10.56 -17.57 14.61
C PRO A 626 10.02 -16.15 14.36
N VAL A 627 8.94 -15.78 15.05
CA VAL A 627 8.42 -14.40 15.00
C VAL A 627 8.93 -13.64 16.22
N TRP A 628 9.91 -12.77 16.01
CA TRP A 628 10.49 -11.95 17.08
C TRP A 628 9.70 -10.66 17.32
N PRO A 629 9.53 -10.23 18.59
CA PRO A 629 8.80 -9.01 18.92
C PRO A 629 9.56 -7.72 18.57
N SER A 630 8.82 -6.62 18.53
CA SER A 630 9.37 -5.26 18.52
C SER A 630 9.56 -4.69 19.94
N PRO A 631 10.27 -3.56 20.11
CA PRO A 631 10.44 -2.92 21.42
C PRO A 631 9.11 -2.62 22.13
N ARG A 632 8.07 -2.23 21.37
CA ARG A 632 6.73 -1.99 21.93
C ARG A 632 6.03 -3.27 22.37
N GLN A 633 6.21 -4.37 21.64
CA GLN A 633 5.68 -5.68 22.04
C GLN A 633 6.34 -6.17 23.33
N VAL A 634 7.67 -5.97 23.48
CA VAL A 634 8.39 -6.21 24.75
C VAL A 634 7.85 -5.33 25.89
N ALA A 635 7.40 -4.12 25.57
CA ALA A 635 6.73 -3.21 26.51
C ALA A 635 5.23 -3.55 26.77
N GLY A 636 4.69 -4.61 26.15
CA GLY A 636 3.33 -5.09 26.34
C GLY A 636 2.29 -4.65 25.29
N ALA A 637 2.70 -3.98 24.20
CA ALA A 637 1.81 -3.61 23.11
C ALA A 637 1.38 -4.84 22.28
N SER A 638 0.24 -4.72 21.59
CA SER A 638 -0.22 -5.71 20.61
C SER A 638 0.67 -5.76 19.37
N VAL A 639 0.80 -6.93 18.74
CA VAL A 639 1.48 -7.11 17.44
C VAL A 639 0.87 -6.24 16.33
N ALA A 640 -0.41 -5.87 16.46
CA ALA A 640 -1.08 -4.96 15.53
C ALA A 640 -0.35 -3.63 15.34
N ASN A 641 0.39 -3.17 16.35
CA ASN A 641 1.12 -1.90 16.34
C ASN A 641 0.24 -0.71 15.89
N ASP A 642 -1.01 -0.68 16.36
CA ASP A 642 -2.09 0.23 15.93
C ASP A 642 -2.44 1.31 16.96
N ILE A 643 -1.64 1.42 18.03
CA ILE A 643 -1.75 2.47 19.05
C ILE A 643 -0.64 3.49 18.83
N ILE A 644 -1.03 4.68 18.33
CA ILE A 644 -0.10 5.81 18.12
C ILE A 644 0.39 6.35 19.46
N LYS A 645 -0.56 6.69 20.34
CA LYS A 645 -0.32 7.17 21.70
C LYS A 645 -1.16 6.36 22.67
N CYS A 646 -0.52 5.69 23.62
CA CYS A 646 -1.22 4.93 24.65
C CYS A 646 -1.89 5.86 25.68
N ARG A 647 -3.00 5.42 26.27
CA ARG A 647 -3.49 6.04 27.52
C ARG A 647 -2.59 5.59 28.67
N LEU A 648 -2.35 6.48 29.63
CA LEU A 648 -1.52 6.17 30.78
C LEU A 648 -2.34 5.61 31.94
N GLN A 649 -1.74 4.70 32.69
CA GLN A 649 -2.25 4.20 33.97
C GLN A 649 -1.17 4.36 35.06
N PRO A 650 -1.57 4.53 36.34
CA PRO A 650 -0.61 4.58 37.44
C PRO A 650 0.21 3.29 37.54
N LEU A 651 1.47 3.43 37.95
CA LEU A 651 2.34 2.31 38.29
C LEU A 651 1.78 1.48 39.45
N LYS A 652 1.73 0.15 39.30
CA LYS A 652 1.34 -0.79 40.36
C LYS A 652 2.42 -1.86 40.55
N PRO A 653 2.86 -2.15 41.78
CA PRO A 653 3.84 -3.22 42.02
C PRO A 653 3.39 -4.59 41.51
N SER A 654 2.08 -4.85 41.46
CA SER A 654 1.49 -6.09 40.93
C SER A 654 1.72 -6.32 39.44
N ASP A 655 2.12 -5.28 38.70
CA ASP A 655 2.33 -5.37 37.25
C ASP A 655 3.72 -5.92 36.90
N TYR A 656 4.57 -6.17 37.91
CA TYR A 656 5.94 -6.65 37.75
C TYR A 656 6.13 -8.01 38.42
N LYS A 657 6.86 -8.91 37.74
CA LYS A 657 7.21 -10.23 38.26
C LYS A 657 8.44 -10.22 39.15
N VAL A 658 9.16 -9.09 39.18
CA VAL A 658 10.36 -8.88 40.01
C VAL A 658 10.06 -7.93 41.16
N PRO A 659 10.65 -8.15 42.35
CA PRO A 659 10.53 -7.20 43.44
C PRO A 659 11.39 -5.95 43.19
N PHE A 660 10.89 -4.79 43.57
CA PHE A 660 11.67 -3.55 43.64
C PHE A 660 11.96 -3.18 45.09
N THR A 661 13.18 -2.72 45.35
CA THR A 661 13.46 -1.98 46.58
C THR A 661 12.68 -0.66 46.61
N LYS A 662 12.55 -0.05 47.79
CA LYS A 662 11.88 1.25 47.93
C LYS A 662 12.51 2.33 47.03
N ALA A 663 13.85 2.39 46.99
CA ALA A 663 14.58 3.34 46.16
C ALA A 663 14.38 3.09 44.66
N GLN A 664 14.39 1.82 44.23
CA GLN A 664 14.09 1.44 42.86
C GLN A 664 12.65 1.81 42.45
N TRP A 665 11.68 1.60 43.34
CA TRP A 665 10.28 1.98 43.09
C TRP A 665 10.09 3.50 42.97
N GLU A 666 10.76 4.28 43.83
CA GLU A 666 10.78 5.75 43.73
C GLU A 666 11.43 6.22 42.43
N SER A 667 12.55 5.61 42.04
CA SER A 667 13.22 5.83 40.75
C SER A 667 12.29 5.55 39.57
N LEU A 668 11.52 4.46 39.62
CA LEU A 668 10.54 4.12 38.58
C LEU A 668 9.43 5.17 38.48
N ARG A 669 8.93 5.66 39.62
CA ARG A 669 7.93 6.74 39.66
C ARG A 669 8.46 8.05 39.09
N GLN A 670 9.75 8.34 39.25
CA GLN A 670 10.39 9.51 38.65
C GLN A 670 10.56 9.36 37.13
N ALA A 671 10.84 8.14 36.65
CA ALA A 671 10.91 7.84 35.22
C ALA A 671 9.54 7.98 34.51
N PHE A 672 8.45 7.70 35.23
CA PHE A 672 7.08 7.73 34.72
C PHE A 672 6.15 8.57 35.62
N PRO A 673 6.36 9.90 35.69
CA PRO A 673 5.62 10.76 36.61
C PRO A 673 4.11 10.79 36.33
N ASN A 674 3.73 10.56 35.07
CA ASN A 674 2.33 10.52 34.61
C ASN A 674 1.79 9.09 34.44
N GLY A 675 2.56 8.06 34.82
CA GLY A 675 2.21 6.66 34.62
C GLY A 675 2.77 6.03 33.35
N VAL A 676 2.38 4.78 33.12
CA VAL A 676 2.86 3.91 32.04
C VAL A 676 1.73 3.53 31.09
N CYS A 677 2.05 3.04 29.90
CA CYS A 677 1.05 2.65 28.92
C CYS A 677 0.05 1.61 29.47
N ASN A 678 -1.23 1.88 29.27
CA ASN A 678 -2.33 0.93 29.38
C ASN A 678 -2.66 0.39 27.99
N TRP A 679 -1.93 -0.65 27.57
CA TRP A 679 -2.14 -1.30 26.27
C TRP A 679 -3.48 -2.03 26.12
N LYS A 680 -4.24 -2.18 27.22
CA LYS A 680 -5.60 -2.76 27.19
C LYS A 680 -6.67 -1.73 26.86
N ALA A 681 -6.36 -0.44 26.95
CA ALA A 681 -7.28 0.63 26.59
C ALA A 681 -7.05 1.06 25.13
N PRO A 682 -8.10 1.56 24.44
CA PRO A 682 -7.93 2.23 23.16
C PRO A 682 -6.93 3.39 23.28
N GLY A 683 -6.19 3.62 22.20
CA GLY A 683 -5.26 4.74 22.07
C GLY A 683 -5.93 6.10 22.30
N VAL A 684 -5.13 7.10 22.64
CA VAL A 684 -5.60 8.50 22.66
C VAL A 684 -6.02 8.88 21.25
N GLY A 685 -7.23 9.44 21.10
CA GLY A 685 -7.75 9.84 19.79
C GLY A 685 -8.09 8.69 18.83
N GLN A 686 -7.96 7.44 19.26
CA GLN A 686 -8.32 6.28 18.44
C GLN A 686 -9.83 6.29 18.13
N GLN A 687 -10.14 6.18 16.84
CA GLN A 687 -11.48 6.25 16.30
C GLN A 687 -11.57 5.41 15.01
N PRO A 688 -12.78 5.03 14.57
CA PRO A 688 -12.97 4.36 13.28
C PRO A 688 -12.51 5.24 12.10
N LEU A 689 -12.26 4.59 10.97
CA LEU A 689 -12.06 5.26 9.67
C LEU A 689 -13.30 6.13 9.36
N ALA A 690 -13.09 7.37 8.91
CA ALA A 690 -14.19 8.27 8.56
C ALA A 690 -14.85 7.91 7.22
N GLY A 691 -14.07 7.30 6.32
CA GLY A 691 -14.48 6.86 5.00
C GLY A 691 -13.25 6.51 4.17
N SER A 692 -13.48 5.99 2.97
CA SER A 692 -12.45 5.80 1.96
C SER A 692 -12.31 7.04 1.07
N TRP A 693 -11.28 7.04 0.24
CA TRP A 693 -10.89 8.12 -0.67
C TRP A 693 -10.67 9.47 0.03
N PRO A 694 -9.80 9.52 1.06
CA PRO A 694 -9.42 10.79 1.67
C PRO A 694 -8.71 11.70 0.66
N THR A 695 -8.90 13.01 0.81
CA THR A 695 -8.27 14.07 0.00
C THR A 695 -7.71 15.14 0.94
N PHE A 696 -6.64 15.82 0.54
CA PHE A 696 -5.83 16.68 1.41
C PHE A 696 -5.49 18.04 0.81
#